data_AF-A0A8D0ETQ9-F1
#
_entry.id   AF-A0A8D0ETQ9-F1
#
_cell.length_a   1.000
_cell.length_b   1.000
_cell.length_c   1.000
_cell.angle_alpha   90.00
_cell.angle_beta   90.00
_cell.angle_gamma   90.00
#
_symmetry.space_group_name_H-M   'P 1'
#
loop_
_entity.id
_entity.type
_entity.pdbx_description
1 polymer ?
#
loop_
_entity_poly.entity_id
_entity_poly.type
_entity_poly.pdbx_seq_one_letter_code
_entity_poly.pdbx_strand_id
1 'polypeptide(L)'
;YSSFQAAVCVLNSSVKAIVDEASEPSAPGSFAQTDPKAINKVKKKARKILQEMVANVSPALIRLTGWVLLKLFNSFFWNIQIHRGQIEMVKAATEMNLPLIFLPVHKSHIDYLLLTFILFCHNIKAPYIAAGNNLNIPIFSTLIRKLGGFFIRRKLDQSPDGRKDFLYRALLYVHIEELLRQQQFLEIFLEGTRSRSGKTSGARAGLLSVVVDALFSNATPDVLIIPVGISYDRIIEGHYNSEQLGKPKKNESLWSIARGVFRMLRKNYGCVRVDFAQPFSLKEYVNSQSQKSVPAPLSLEQALLPAILPSRPNDTVDEGTEASQPNSRDITSEPFRRELISNLAEHILFTANKSCAVMSTHIVACLLLYRHRQGTDLSRLVEDFFSMKEEVLARDFDLGFSGNSDDVVMHAIHLLGNCVNITNTSRNNEFFITPSTTIPAVFELNFYSNGVLHVFIKEAIIACSLRAVQSRRYRNGTSGGSPSLISQEHLVRKAASLCYLLSNEFTVSLPCQVIYQVCHESVERLIQYGILLVAEQDDQEDVSPSLTEQQWDKKLPEPLSWRSDEEDEDSDFGEEQRDCYLKVSQSQEHQQYITFLQRLLGPLLEAYSSAVIFVHNFSGPVSESEYLQKLHRHLISRTEKNVAVYAESATYSHVKNAVKVFKEIGVFNQTKQRRDTILELSTTFLPQRNRQKLLEFIMSFMVL
;
A
#
# COMPACT_ATOMS: atom_id res chain seq x y z
N TYR A 1 13.66 -16.14 -33.62
CA TYR A 1 12.71 -15.32 -34.38
C TYR A 1 13.09 -13.86 -34.21
N SER A 2 13.33 -13.13 -35.30
CA SER A 2 13.91 -11.78 -35.23
C SER A 2 12.88 -10.77 -34.69
N SER A 3 13.33 -9.87 -33.82
CA SER A 3 12.58 -8.71 -33.31
C SER A 3 11.92 -7.87 -34.42
N PHE A 4 12.46 -7.93 -35.64
CA PHE A 4 11.90 -7.32 -36.84
C PHE A 4 10.55 -7.93 -37.27
N GLN A 5 10.39 -9.26 -37.19
CA GLN A 5 9.16 -9.94 -37.59
C GLN A 5 8.02 -9.66 -36.60
N ALA A 6 8.33 -9.58 -35.30
CA ALA A 6 7.38 -9.15 -34.27
C ALA A 6 6.95 -7.69 -34.47
N ALA A 7 7.88 -6.78 -34.76
CA ALA A 7 7.56 -5.38 -35.04
C ALA A 7 6.68 -5.23 -36.30
N VAL A 8 6.92 -6.02 -37.34
CA VAL A 8 6.08 -6.04 -38.56
C VAL A 8 4.68 -6.59 -38.27
N CYS A 9 4.57 -7.65 -37.47
CA CYS A 9 3.29 -8.21 -37.04
C CYS A 9 2.45 -7.18 -36.26
N VAL A 10 3.07 -6.47 -35.32
CA VAL A 10 2.44 -5.39 -34.53
C VAL A 10 2.00 -4.23 -35.42
N LEU A 11 2.81 -3.85 -36.42
CA LEU A 11 2.45 -2.81 -37.39
C LEU A 11 1.27 -3.19 -38.28
N ASN A 12 1.16 -4.46 -38.66
CA ASN A 12 0.08 -4.96 -39.51
C ASN A 12 -1.24 -5.11 -38.73
N SER A 13 -1.18 -5.46 -37.43
CA SER A 13 -2.35 -5.53 -36.56
C SER A 13 -2.82 -4.15 -36.08
N SER A 14 -1.94 -3.14 -36.04
CA SER A 14 -2.29 -1.77 -35.65
C SER A 14 -2.84 -0.89 -36.78
N VAL A 15 -3.18 -1.47 -37.94
CA VAL A 15 -3.62 -0.72 -39.13
C VAL A 15 -4.85 0.15 -38.85
N LYS A 16 -5.81 -0.33 -38.05
CA LYS A 16 -7.00 0.44 -37.67
C LYS A 16 -6.64 1.71 -36.89
N ALA A 17 -5.81 1.60 -35.86
CA ALA A 17 -5.35 2.75 -35.07
C ALA A 17 -4.51 3.74 -35.90
N ILE A 18 -3.75 3.25 -36.90
CA ILE A 18 -3.00 4.09 -37.84
C ILE A 18 -3.96 4.87 -38.75
N VAL A 19 -5.06 4.26 -39.20
CA VAL A 19 -6.08 4.91 -40.02
C VAL A 19 -6.89 5.91 -39.21
N ASP A 20 -7.26 5.58 -37.97
CA ASP A 20 -8.02 6.47 -37.08
C ASP A 20 -7.22 7.74 -36.73
N GLU A 21 -5.95 7.61 -36.34
CA GLU A 21 -5.06 8.77 -36.09
C GLU A 21 -4.78 9.57 -37.37
N ALA A 22 -4.72 8.91 -38.53
CA ALA A 22 -4.56 9.60 -39.82
C ALA A 22 -5.84 10.34 -40.28
N SER A 23 -7.00 10.00 -39.70
CA SER A 23 -8.31 10.56 -40.03
C SER A 23 -8.75 11.67 -39.08
N GLU A 24 -8.04 11.91 -37.97
CA GLU A 24 -8.33 13.05 -37.06
C GLU A 24 -8.14 14.39 -37.80
N PRO A 25 -9.17 15.24 -37.89
CA PRO A 25 -9.07 16.51 -38.62
C PRO A 25 -8.21 17.51 -37.84
N SER A 26 -7.19 18.07 -38.50
CA SER A 26 -6.40 19.18 -37.94
C SER A 26 -7.17 20.51 -37.89
N ALA A 27 -8.38 20.59 -38.45
CA ALA A 27 -9.26 21.77 -38.42
C ALA A 27 -10.75 21.37 -38.58
N PRO A 28 -11.71 22.07 -37.92
CA PRO A 28 -13.14 21.77 -38.05
C PRO A 28 -13.64 22.23 -39.44
N GLY A 29 -14.13 21.29 -40.26
CA GLY A 29 -14.87 21.62 -41.49
C GLY A 29 -14.51 20.87 -42.78
N SER A 30 -13.62 19.86 -42.78
CA SER A 30 -13.35 19.06 -43.99
C SER A 30 -13.76 17.59 -43.80
N PHE A 31 -14.64 17.10 -44.69
CA PHE A 31 -14.98 15.68 -44.80
C PHE A 31 -13.74 14.87 -45.20
N ALA A 32 -13.41 13.86 -44.41
CA ALA A 32 -12.15 13.12 -44.50
C ALA A 32 -12.09 12.17 -45.71
N GLN A 33 -11.34 12.56 -46.76
CA GLN A 33 -10.65 11.59 -47.61
C GLN A 33 -9.26 11.37 -47.03
N THR A 34 -8.92 10.12 -46.74
CA THR A 34 -7.66 9.73 -46.10
C THR A 34 -6.49 9.95 -47.07
N ASP A 35 -5.71 11.03 -46.87
CA ASP A 35 -4.54 11.31 -47.72
C ASP A 35 -3.48 10.20 -47.53
N PRO A 36 -3.04 9.49 -48.59
CA PRO A 36 -1.99 8.46 -48.49
C PRO A 36 -0.67 8.99 -47.91
N LYS A 37 -0.38 10.30 -48.05
CA LYS A 37 0.80 10.93 -47.43
C LYS A 37 0.66 11.02 -45.91
N ALA A 38 -0.54 11.29 -45.40
CA ALA A 38 -0.82 11.32 -43.96
C ALA A 38 -0.65 9.93 -43.33
N ILE A 39 -1.19 8.88 -43.97
CA ILE A 39 -1.03 7.49 -43.53
C ILE A 39 0.45 7.09 -43.48
N ASN A 40 1.24 7.43 -44.51
CA ASN A 40 2.66 7.09 -44.52
C ASN A 40 3.46 7.82 -43.42
N LYS A 41 3.08 9.06 -43.10
CA LYS A 41 3.65 9.82 -41.97
C LYS A 41 3.33 9.14 -40.63
N VAL A 42 2.08 8.73 -40.40
CA VAL A 42 1.67 8.00 -39.20
C VAL A 42 2.35 6.64 -39.12
N LYS A 43 2.48 5.90 -40.22
CA LYS A 43 3.21 4.62 -40.28
C LYS A 43 4.69 4.77 -39.94
N LYS A 44 5.33 5.87 -40.39
CA LYS A 44 6.72 6.20 -40.01
C LYS A 44 6.83 6.54 -38.52
N LYS A 45 5.87 7.28 -37.96
CA LYS A 45 5.76 7.56 -36.51
C LYS A 45 5.59 6.26 -35.71
N ALA A 46 4.68 5.38 -36.12
CA ALA A 46 4.44 4.08 -35.50
C ALA A 46 5.68 3.18 -35.52
N ARG A 47 6.39 3.11 -36.67
CA ARG A 47 7.68 2.38 -36.76
C ARG A 47 8.71 2.91 -35.78
N LYS A 48 8.84 4.24 -35.63
CA LYS A 48 9.78 4.82 -34.68
C LYS A 48 9.42 4.45 -33.24
N ILE A 49 8.14 4.56 -32.87
CA ILE A 49 7.65 4.18 -31.54
C ILE A 49 7.92 2.68 -31.27
N LEU A 50 7.63 1.81 -32.23
CA LEU A 50 7.89 0.38 -32.09
C LEU A 50 9.37 0.05 -32.02
N GLN A 51 10.23 0.74 -32.77
CA GLN A 51 11.69 0.56 -32.64
C GLN A 51 12.22 0.98 -31.27
N GLU A 52 11.56 1.95 -30.61
CA GLU A 52 11.87 2.33 -29.23
C GLU A 52 11.36 1.29 -28.22
N MET A 53 10.23 0.64 -28.48
CA MET A 53 9.61 -0.36 -27.61
C MET A 53 10.22 -1.76 -27.75
N VAL A 54 10.33 -2.29 -28.96
CA VAL A 54 10.62 -3.72 -29.20
C VAL A 54 12.04 -4.05 -28.72
N ALA A 55 12.11 -4.95 -27.75
CA ALA A 55 13.36 -5.51 -27.27
C ALA A 55 13.96 -6.49 -28.29
N ASN A 56 15.28 -6.44 -28.47
CA ASN A 56 16.01 -7.34 -29.35
C ASN A 56 16.93 -8.25 -28.51
N VAL A 57 16.33 -9.31 -27.96
CA VAL A 57 16.98 -10.16 -26.96
C VAL A 57 18.21 -10.87 -27.53
N SER A 58 19.34 -10.75 -26.83
CA SER A 58 20.59 -11.42 -27.20
C SER A 58 20.98 -12.47 -26.15
N PRO A 59 20.93 -13.78 -26.48
CA PRO A 59 21.28 -14.83 -25.53
C PRO A 59 22.72 -14.73 -24.99
N ALA A 60 23.67 -14.35 -25.85
CA ALA A 60 25.07 -14.15 -25.45
C ALA A 60 25.20 -13.02 -24.41
N LEU A 61 24.46 -11.92 -24.58
CA LEU A 61 24.49 -10.81 -23.64
C LEU A 61 23.81 -11.16 -22.33
N ILE A 62 22.70 -11.92 -22.36
CA ILE A 62 22.06 -12.43 -21.13
C ILE A 62 23.06 -13.25 -20.32
N ARG A 63 23.80 -14.18 -20.96
CA ARG A 63 24.81 -15.00 -20.27
C ARG A 63 25.95 -14.16 -19.70
N LEU A 64 26.44 -13.18 -20.47
CA LEU A 64 27.48 -12.26 -20.00
C LEU A 64 26.99 -11.44 -18.80
N THR A 65 25.80 -10.86 -18.90
CA THR A 65 25.20 -10.07 -17.82
C THR A 65 24.94 -10.93 -16.59
N GLY A 66 24.46 -12.17 -16.73
CA GLY A 66 24.31 -13.10 -15.62
C GLY A 66 25.63 -13.35 -14.88
N TRP A 67 26.72 -13.58 -15.61
CA TRP A 67 28.05 -13.73 -15.01
C TRP A 67 28.54 -12.46 -14.30
N VAL A 68 28.31 -11.28 -14.90
CA VAL A 68 28.65 -9.99 -14.27
C VAL A 68 27.83 -9.77 -13.01
N LEU A 69 26.52 -10.01 -13.05
CA LEU A 69 25.62 -9.86 -11.89
C LEU A 69 26.00 -10.80 -10.75
N LEU A 70 26.37 -12.04 -11.05
CA LEU A 70 26.90 -12.98 -10.04
C LEU A 70 28.11 -12.39 -9.30
N LYS A 71 29.08 -11.84 -10.04
CA LYS A 71 30.26 -11.19 -9.44
C LYS A 71 29.90 -9.93 -8.65
N LEU A 72 29.02 -9.11 -9.20
CA LEU A 72 28.58 -7.87 -8.57
C LEU A 72 27.85 -8.17 -7.26
N PHE A 73 26.84 -9.04 -7.28
CA PHE A 73 26.03 -9.35 -6.11
C PHE A 73 26.87 -10.00 -4.99
N ASN A 74 27.76 -10.94 -5.33
CA ASN A 74 28.69 -11.52 -4.35
C ASN A 74 29.70 -10.50 -3.76
N SER A 75 29.86 -9.33 -4.38
CA SER A 75 30.77 -8.30 -3.88
C SER A 75 30.15 -7.39 -2.82
N PHE A 76 28.82 -7.25 -2.75
CA PHE A 76 28.18 -6.28 -1.86
C PHE A 76 26.96 -6.81 -1.09
N PHE A 77 26.39 -7.96 -1.48
CA PHE A 77 25.47 -8.71 -0.63
C PHE A 77 26.22 -9.85 0.05
N TRP A 78 25.88 -10.08 1.31
CA TRP A 78 26.35 -11.23 2.06
C TRP A 78 25.70 -12.51 1.54
N ASN A 79 24.38 -12.46 1.33
CA ASN A 79 23.61 -13.59 0.82
C ASN A 79 22.35 -13.11 0.07
N ILE A 80 21.96 -13.86 -0.96
CA ILE A 80 20.66 -13.74 -1.61
C ILE A 80 19.88 -15.01 -1.26
N GLN A 81 18.88 -14.86 -0.40
CA GLN A 81 18.06 -15.93 0.13
C GLN A 81 16.79 -16.08 -0.69
N ILE A 82 16.48 -17.32 -1.07
CA ILE A 82 15.28 -17.68 -1.82
C ILE A 82 14.79 -19.01 -1.28
N HIS A 83 13.48 -19.13 -1.04
CA HIS A 83 12.91 -20.38 -0.59
C HIS A 83 12.87 -21.41 -1.72
N ARG A 84 13.49 -22.58 -1.50
CA ARG A 84 13.59 -23.64 -2.53
C ARG A 84 12.22 -24.10 -3.04
N GLY A 85 11.27 -24.34 -2.15
CA GLY A 85 9.92 -24.77 -2.51
C GLY A 85 9.16 -23.73 -3.35
N GLN A 86 9.45 -22.43 -3.15
CA GLN A 86 8.82 -21.38 -3.96
C GLN A 86 9.37 -21.38 -5.40
N ILE A 87 10.66 -21.66 -5.58
CA ILE A 87 11.25 -21.81 -6.93
C ILE A 87 10.70 -23.06 -7.62
N GLU A 88 10.56 -24.18 -6.91
CA GLU A 88 9.97 -25.40 -7.45
C GLU A 88 8.50 -25.17 -7.87
N MET A 89 7.73 -24.41 -7.08
CA MET A 89 6.39 -23.96 -7.43
C MET A 89 6.35 -23.09 -8.69
N VAL A 90 7.28 -22.13 -8.84
CA VAL A 90 7.37 -21.31 -10.06
C VAL A 90 7.75 -22.18 -11.27
N LYS A 91 8.64 -23.16 -11.10
CA LYS A 91 8.99 -24.12 -12.17
C LYS A 91 7.79 -24.95 -12.60
N ALA A 92 7.00 -25.48 -11.66
CA ALA A 92 5.76 -26.19 -11.97
C ALA A 92 4.79 -25.31 -12.77
N ALA A 93 4.69 -24.01 -12.43
CA ALA A 93 3.87 -23.06 -13.20
C ALA A 93 4.40 -22.86 -14.64
N THR A 94 5.72 -22.94 -14.87
CA THR A 94 6.27 -22.87 -16.24
C THR A 94 5.90 -24.08 -17.10
N GLU A 95 5.68 -25.25 -16.50
CA GLU A 95 5.32 -26.48 -17.22
C GLU A 95 3.89 -26.43 -17.81
N MET A 96 3.03 -25.53 -17.29
CA MET A 96 1.68 -25.31 -17.81
C MET A 96 1.66 -24.62 -19.19
N ASN A 97 2.81 -24.16 -19.71
CA ASN A 97 2.92 -23.43 -20.99
C ASN A 97 2.01 -22.19 -21.10
N LEU A 98 1.74 -21.54 -19.96
CA LEU A 98 1.01 -20.27 -19.88
C LEU A 98 2.00 -19.11 -19.70
N PRO A 99 1.65 -17.88 -20.15
CA PRO A 99 2.43 -16.69 -19.82
C PRO A 99 2.43 -16.46 -18.30
N LEU A 100 3.63 -16.28 -17.73
CA LEU A 100 3.81 -15.89 -16.33
C LEU A 100 4.03 -14.38 -16.21
N ILE A 101 3.34 -13.73 -15.29
CA ILE A 101 3.53 -12.31 -14.99
C ILE A 101 4.00 -12.16 -13.55
N PHE A 102 5.24 -11.73 -13.39
CA PHE A 102 5.85 -11.42 -12.10
C PHE A 102 5.51 -9.99 -11.69
N LEU A 103 4.97 -9.84 -10.49
CA LEU A 103 4.50 -8.56 -9.94
C LEU A 103 5.20 -8.28 -8.61
N PRO A 104 6.46 -7.83 -8.66
CA PRO A 104 7.24 -7.51 -7.46
C PRO A 104 6.83 -6.18 -6.80
N VAL A 105 7.00 -6.12 -5.47
CA VAL A 105 7.14 -4.83 -4.76
C VAL A 105 8.39 -4.09 -5.23
N HIS A 106 8.37 -2.76 -5.24
CA HIS A 106 9.48 -1.96 -5.77
C HIS A 106 10.16 -1.14 -4.67
N LYS A 107 11.32 -1.59 -4.19
CA LYS A 107 12.11 -0.93 -3.14
C LYS A 107 13.45 -0.38 -3.64
N SER A 108 13.96 -0.83 -4.79
CA SER A 108 15.29 -0.45 -5.29
C SER A 108 15.41 -0.61 -6.81
N HIS A 109 16.29 0.14 -7.49
CA HIS A 109 16.60 -0.12 -8.91
C HIS A 109 17.27 -1.47 -9.15
N ILE A 110 17.74 -2.16 -8.11
CA ILE A 110 18.28 -3.51 -8.27
C ILE A 110 17.18 -4.56 -8.42
N ASP A 111 15.94 -4.29 -8.04
CA ASP A 111 14.85 -5.29 -7.96
C ASP A 111 14.67 -6.05 -9.28
N TYR A 112 14.62 -5.33 -10.40
CA TYR A 112 14.44 -5.94 -11.72
C TYR A 112 15.66 -6.73 -12.20
N LEU A 113 16.86 -6.33 -11.80
CA LEU A 113 18.08 -7.09 -12.09
C LEU A 113 18.15 -8.35 -11.22
N LEU A 114 17.74 -8.22 -9.95
CA LEU A 114 17.74 -9.30 -8.97
C LEU A 114 16.76 -10.39 -9.38
N LEU A 115 15.51 -10.04 -9.65
CA LEU A 115 14.49 -11.02 -10.06
C LEU A 115 14.90 -11.73 -11.36
N THR A 116 15.32 -10.98 -12.37
CA THR A 116 15.81 -11.55 -13.64
C THR A 116 17.00 -12.48 -13.44
N PHE A 117 17.96 -12.10 -12.58
CA PHE A 117 19.13 -12.91 -12.25
C PHE A 117 18.75 -14.23 -11.57
N ILE A 118 17.84 -14.17 -10.59
CA ILE A 118 17.35 -15.34 -9.85
C ILE A 118 16.69 -16.33 -10.82
N LEU A 119 15.77 -15.85 -11.66
CA LEU A 119 15.10 -16.70 -12.65
C LEU A 119 16.11 -17.34 -13.62
N PHE A 120 17.07 -16.55 -14.11
CA PHE A 120 18.13 -17.02 -14.98
C PHE A 120 18.98 -18.13 -14.32
N CYS A 121 19.39 -17.95 -13.05
CA CYS A 121 20.17 -18.94 -12.31
C CYS A 121 19.42 -20.27 -12.08
N HIS A 122 18.09 -20.23 -12.05
CA HIS A 122 17.25 -21.42 -11.88
C HIS A 122 16.73 -22.01 -13.19
N ASN A 123 17.28 -21.61 -14.34
CA ASN A 123 16.87 -22.03 -15.69
C ASN A 123 15.41 -21.68 -16.02
N ILE A 124 14.87 -20.66 -15.38
CA ILE A 124 13.56 -20.10 -15.72
C ILE A 124 13.80 -18.97 -16.74
N LYS A 125 12.95 -18.92 -17.77
CA LYS A 125 13.03 -17.90 -18.81
C LYS A 125 12.95 -16.49 -18.21
N ALA A 126 13.89 -15.63 -18.60
CA ALA A 126 13.92 -14.24 -18.12
C ALA A 126 12.67 -13.47 -18.61
N PRO A 127 12.04 -12.65 -17.75
CA PRO A 127 10.87 -11.87 -18.13
C PRO A 127 11.26 -10.63 -18.94
N TYR A 128 10.31 -10.14 -19.74
CA TYR A 128 10.41 -8.83 -20.37
C TYR A 128 10.01 -7.76 -19.36
N ILE A 129 10.85 -6.72 -19.24
CA ILE A 129 10.75 -5.72 -18.18
C ILE A 129 10.21 -4.42 -18.76
N ALA A 130 9.13 -3.90 -18.20
CA ALA A 130 8.62 -2.57 -18.56
C ALA A 130 9.44 -1.46 -17.88
N ALA A 131 10.36 -0.83 -18.60
CA ALA A 131 11.24 0.21 -18.07
C ALA A 131 10.71 1.62 -18.36
N GLY A 132 10.72 2.51 -17.36
CA GLY A 132 10.35 3.91 -17.58
C GLY A 132 11.34 4.65 -18.51
N ASN A 133 10.85 5.48 -19.42
CA ASN A 133 11.65 6.26 -20.38
C ASN A 133 12.79 7.12 -19.77
N ASN A 134 12.74 7.44 -18.47
CA ASN A 134 13.79 8.18 -17.75
C ASN A 134 15.11 7.39 -17.64
N LEU A 135 15.09 6.08 -17.89
CA LEU A 135 16.26 5.22 -17.94
C LEU A 135 16.83 5.06 -19.37
N ASN A 136 16.25 5.73 -20.36
CA ASN A 136 16.70 5.66 -21.75
C ASN A 136 17.97 6.50 -21.99
N ILE A 137 19.09 6.03 -21.46
CA ILE A 137 20.41 6.61 -21.71
C ILE A 137 21.13 5.75 -22.78
N PRO A 138 21.75 6.32 -23.84
CA PRO A 138 22.11 5.57 -25.06
C PRO A 138 22.85 4.22 -24.89
N ILE A 139 23.80 4.15 -23.95
CA ILE A 139 24.56 2.91 -23.66
C ILE A 139 23.68 1.90 -22.90
N PHE A 140 23.07 2.34 -21.79
CA PHE A 140 22.20 1.49 -20.98
C PHE A 140 20.95 1.06 -21.73
N SER A 141 20.39 1.90 -22.58
CA SER A 141 19.18 1.60 -23.33
C SER A 141 19.39 0.48 -24.34
N THR A 142 20.58 0.40 -24.93
CA THR A 142 20.95 -0.69 -25.82
C THR A 142 21.13 -2.01 -25.05
N LEU A 143 21.74 -1.95 -23.87
CA LEU A 143 21.87 -3.11 -22.97
C LEU A 143 20.49 -3.61 -22.51
N ILE A 144 19.65 -2.72 -21.98
CA ILE A 144 18.29 -3.03 -21.49
C ILE A 144 17.47 -3.70 -22.60
N ARG A 145 17.45 -3.14 -23.82
CA ARG A 145 16.74 -3.74 -24.96
C ARG A 145 17.27 -5.11 -25.33
N LYS A 146 18.57 -5.35 -25.20
CA LYS A 146 19.18 -6.66 -25.48
C LYS A 146 18.94 -7.69 -24.37
N LEU A 147 18.54 -7.25 -23.18
CA LEU A 147 18.20 -8.10 -22.04
C LEU A 147 16.69 -8.36 -21.92
N GLY A 148 15.85 -7.82 -22.80
CA GLY A 148 14.39 -8.01 -22.77
C GLY A 148 13.60 -6.83 -22.18
N GLY A 149 14.25 -5.72 -21.83
CA GLY A 149 13.54 -4.53 -21.37
C GLY A 149 12.96 -3.71 -22.53
N PHE A 150 11.70 -3.27 -22.38
CA PHE A 150 11.05 -2.34 -23.29
C PHE A 150 10.71 -1.03 -22.60
N PHE A 151 10.85 0.09 -23.30
CA PHE A 151 10.67 1.41 -22.71
C PHE A 151 9.21 1.88 -22.80
N ILE A 152 8.64 2.25 -21.64
CA ILE A 152 7.31 2.83 -21.53
C ILE A 152 7.35 4.28 -21.06
N ARG A 153 6.40 5.08 -21.53
CA ARG A 153 6.16 6.45 -21.06
C ARG A 153 5.47 6.43 -19.70
N ARG A 154 5.90 7.32 -18.78
CA ARG A 154 5.28 7.46 -17.44
C ARG A 154 3.79 7.82 -17.47
N LYS A 155 3.37 8.58 -18.48
CA LYS A 155 1.97 8.91 -18.72
C LYS A 155 1.59 8.29 -20.06
N LEU A 156 0.86 7.19 -20.02
CA LEU A 156 0.41 6.46 -21.20
C LEU A 156 -0.50 7.33 -22.08
N ASP A 157 -1.26 8.22 -21.45
CA ASP A 157 -2.29 9.05 -22.11
C ASP A 157 -1.82 10.47 -22.48
N GLN A 158 -0.54 10.81 -22.39
CA GLN A 158 -0.08 12.18 -22.69
C GLN A 158 1.08 12.18 -23.69
N SER A 159 0.82 12.76 -24.86
CA SER A 159 1.82 13.23 -25.81
C SER A 159 2.66 14.35 -25.18
N PRO A 160 3.91 14.62 -25.63
CA PRO A 160 4.70 15.77 -25.18
C PRO A 160 3.95 17.11 -25.23
N ASP A 161 2.97 17.22 -26.13
CA ASP A 161 2.13 18.40 -26.34
C ASP A 161 0.89 18.45 -25.42
N GLY A 162 0.70 17.46 -24.54
CA GLY A 162 -0.42 17.39 -23.59
C GLY A 162 -1.72 16.78 -24.14
N ARG A 163 -1.73 16.30 -25.38
CA ARG A 163 -2.87 15.58 -26.01
C ARG A 163 -2.84 14.08 -25.69
N LYS A 164 -3.99 13.40 -25.79
CA LYS A 164 -4.06 11.93 -25.68
C LYS A 164 -3.32 11.28 -26.85
N ASP A 165 -2.37 10.38 -26.57
CA ASP A 165 -1.59 9.67 -27.59
C ASP A 165 -2.19 8.27 -27.81
N PHE A 166 -3.30 8.23 -28.54
CA PHE A 166 -4.04 6.99 -28.82
C PHE A 166 -3.20 6.00 -29.61
N LEU A 167 -2.41 6.49 -30.57
CA LEU A 167 -1.48 5.67 -31.34
C LEU A 167 -0.46 4.95 -30.44
N TYR A 168 0.19 5.66 -29.52
CA TYR A 168 1.16 5.03 -28.60
C TYR A 168 0.49 3.95 -27.74
N ARG A 169 -0.71 4.22 -27.20
CA ARG A 169 -1.45 3.26 -26.37
C ARG A 169 -1.83 2.01 -27.15
N ALA A 170 -2.32 2.17 -28.37
CA ALA A 170 -2.66 1.05 -29.25
C ALA A 170 -1.43 0.20 -29.61
N LEU A 171 -0.30 0.82 -29.92
CA LEU A 171 0.94 0.10 -30.22
C LEU A 171 1.47 -0.67 -29.01
N LEU A 172 1.40 -0.08 -27.82
CA LEU A 172 1.78 -0.75 -26.58
C LEU A 172 0.87 -1.95 -26.29
N TYR A 173 -0.44 -1.79 -26.49
CA TYR A 173 -1.43 -2.85 -26.31
C TYR A 173 -1.10 -4.06 -27.17
N VAL A 174 -0.97 -3.84 -28.48
CA VAL A 174 -0.66 -4.89 -29.45
C VAL A 174 0.70 -5.53 -29.19
N HIS A 175 1.69 -4.76 -28.72
CA HIS A 175 2.99 -5.32 -28.35
C HIS A 175 2.89 -6.30 -27.18
N ILE A 176 2.19 -5.94 -26.10
CA ILE A 176 2.01 -6.81 -24.93
C ILE A 176 1.17 -8.04 -25.31
N GLU A 177 0.10 -7.85 -26.08
CA GLU A 177 -0.72 -8.95 -26.59
C GLU A 177 0.11 -9.97 -27.39
N GLU A 178 1.01 -9.50 -28.25
CA GLU A 178 1.91 -10.37 -29.01
C GLU A 178 2.93 -11.09 -28.11
N LEU A 179 3.44 -10.45 -27.05
CA LEU A 179 4.31 -11.10 -26.07
C LEU A 179 3.56 -12.23 -25.32
N LEU A 180 2.31 -11.98 -24.94
CA LEU A 180 1.45 -12.97 -24.28
C LEU A 180 1.13 -14.14 -25.22
N ARG A 181 0.79 -13.87 -26.49
CA ARG A 181 0.58 -14.89 -27.52
C ARG A 181 1.81 -15.78 -27.74
N GLN A 182 3.00 -15.19 -27.63
CA GLN A 182 4.29 -15.89 -27.71
C GLN A 182 4.70 -16.57 -26.40
N GLN A 183 3.83 -16.63 -25.38
CA GLN A 183 4.11 -17.22 -24.07
C GLN A 183 5.40 -16.65 -23.44
N GLN A 184 5.63 -15.34 -23.62
CA GLN A 184 6.72 -14.64 -22.97
C GLN A 184 6.32 -14.25 -21.55
N PHE A 185 7.28 -14.25 -20.63
CA PHE A 185 7.05 -13.83 -19.26
C PHE A 185 7.21 -12.31 -19.16
N LEU A 186 6.46 -11.67 -18.28
CA LEU A 186 6.50 -10.23 -18.07
C LEU A 186 6.82 -9.90 -16.62
N GLU A 187 7.53 -8.80 -16.41
CA GLU A 187 7.77 -8.20 -15.09
C GLU A 187 7.16 -6.80 -15.06
N ILE A 188 6.23 -6.57 -14.13
CA ILE A 188 5.50 -5.30 -14.02
C ILE A 188 5.48 -4.83 -12.56
N PHE A 189 5.98 -3.61 -12.32
CA PHE A 189 5.89 -2.94 -11.03
C PHE A 189 4.59 -2.16 -10.91
N LEU A 190 3.61 -2.69 -10.17
CA LEU A 190 2.30 -2.06 -10.01
C LEU A 190 2.37 -0.71 -9.29
N GLU A 191 3.36 -0.47 -8.43
CA GLU A 191 3.55 0.82 -7.75
C GLU A 191 3.93 1.96 -8.73
N GLY A 192 4.52 1.61 -9.87
CA GLY A 192 5.01 2.54 -10.90
C GLY A 192 6.23 3.39 -10.51
N THR A 193 6.60 3.41 -9.22
CA THR A 193 7.82 4.04 -8.68
C THR A 193 8.29 3.28 -7.45
N ARG A 194 9.61 3.26 -7.20
CA ARG A 194 10.19 2.74 -5.94
C ARG A 194 9.55 3.39 -4.72
N SER A 195 9.33 2.59 -3.69
CA SER A 195 8.97 3.07 -2.36
C SER A 195 10.07 3.97 -1.79
N ARG A 196 9.65 5.08 -1.18
CA ARG A 196 10.54 6.08 -0.55
C ARG A 196 10.40 6.11 0.96
N SER A 197 9.36 5.48 1.48
CA SER A 197 9.06 5.38 2.91
C SER A 197 9.22 3.95 3.43
N GLY A 198 9.49 2.97 2.57
CA GLY A 198 9.52 1.55 2.92
C GLY A 198 8.14 0.87 2.82
N LYS A 199 7.07 1.67 2.73
CA LYS A 199 5.69 1.20 2.54
C LYS A 199 5.37 0.99 1.07
N THR A 200 4.50 0.04 0.75
CA THR A 200 3.96 -0.13 -0.61
C THR A 200 3.10 1.06 -1.01
N SER A 201 3.36 1.63 -2.18
CA SER A 201 2.55 2.72 -2.73
C SER A 201 1.26 2.21 -3.38
N GLY A 202 0.25 3.08 -3.54
CA GLY A 202 -0.98 2.74 -4.24
C GLY A 202 -0.75 2.28 -5.70
N ALA A 203 -1.52 1.28 -6.13
CA ALA A 203 -1.36 0.63 -7.43
C ALA A 203 -1.64 1.55 -8.62
N ARG A 204 -0.91 1.32 -9.72
CA ARG A 204 -1.11 1.91 -11.04
C ARG A 204 -1.33 0.80 -12.05
N ALA A 205 -2.58 0.41 -12.21
CA ALA A 205 -2.95 -0.78 -12.99
C ALA A 205 -2.91 -0.61 -14.52
N GLY A 206 -2.22 0.41 -15.07
CA GLY A 206 -2.28 0.73 -16.50
C GLY A 206 -1.66 -0.33 -17.43
N LEU A 207 -0.62 -1.06 -16.98
CA LEU A 207 -0.12 -2.22 -17.74
C LEU A 207 -0.92 -3.49 -17.45
N LEU A 208 -1.41 -3.62 -16.21
CA LEU A 208 -2.26 -4.75 -15.82
C LEU A 208 -3.59 -4.74 -16.58
N SER A 209 -4.15 -3.58 -16.88
CA SER A 209 -5.35 -3.45 -17.70
C SER A 209 -5.15 -4.04 -19.10
N VAL A 210 -3.97 -3.84 -19.69
CA VAL A 210 -3.65 -4.40 -21.02
C VAL A 210 -3.61 -5.92 -20.98
N VAL A 211 -3.06 -6.49 -19.90
CA VAL A 211 -3.05 -7.96 -19.70
C VAL A 211 -4.47 -8.51 -19.56
N VAL A 212 -5.29 -7.86 -18.74
CA VAL A 212 -6.70 -8.26 -18.52
C VAL A 212 -7.51 -8.13 -19.81
N ASP A 213 -7.32 -7.06 -20.57
CA ASP A 213 -7.97 -6.86 -21.86
C ASP A 213 -7.53 -7.91 -22.90
N ALA A 214 -6.24 -8.31 -22.89
CA ALA A 214 -5.74 -9.38 -23.75
C ALA A 214 -6.38 -10.73 -23.43
N LEU A 215 -6.67 -11.00 -22.15
CA LEU A 215 -7.43 -12.17 -21.73
C LEU A 215 -8.88 -12.12 -22.24
N PHE A 216 -9.56 -10.98 -22.10
CA PHE A 216 -10.93 -10.79 -22.61
C PHE A 216 -11.01 -10.89 -24.14
N SER A 217 -9.95 -10.47 -24.84
CA SER A 217 -9.83 -10.59 -26.29
C SER A 217 -9.49 -12.01 -26.76
N ASN A 218 -9.36 -12.98 -25.84
CA ASN A 218 -8.93 -14.35 -26.10
C ASN A 218 -7.56 -14.44 -26.82
N ALA A 219 -6.65 -13.49 -26.56
CA ALA A 219 -5.30 -13.54 -27.14
C ALA A 219 -4.43 -14.66 -26.56
N THR A 220 -4.73 -15.09 -25.33
CA THR A 220 -4.13 -16.22 -24.62
C THR A 220 -5.23 -16.96 -23.85
N PRO A 221 -5.18 -18.29 -23.71
CA PRO A 221 -6.21 -19.05 -23.00
C PRO A 221 -6.32 -18.66 -21.52
N ASP A 222 -5.19 -18.32 -20.89
CA ASP A 222 -5.07 -17.84 -19.52
C ASP A 222 -3.69 -17.18 -19.29
N VAL A 223 -3.49 -16.57 -18.12
CA VAL A 223 -2.24 -15.98 -17.63
C VAL A 223 -2.09 -16.31 -16.15
N LEU A 224 -0.89 -16.72 -15.74
CA LEU A 224 -0.60 -16.94 -14.31
C LEU A 224 0.07 -15.70 -13.71
N ILE A 225 -0.52 -15.20 -12.63
CA ILE A 225 -0.02 -14.06 -11.88
C ILE A 225 0.82 -14.54 -10.71
N ILE A 226 2.02 -13.98 -10.57
CA ILE A 226 2.97 -14.32 -9.49
C ILE A 226 3.34 -13.04 -8.72
N PRO A 227 2.71 -12.78 -7.57
CA PRO A 227 3.15 -11.73 -6.66
C PRO A 227 4.54 -12.05 -6.09
N VAL A 228 5.42 -11.06 -5.99
CA VAL A 228 6.81 -11.25 -5.49
C VAL A 228 7.14 -10.26 -4.38
N GLY A 229 7.51 -10.79 -3.21
CA GLY A 229 8.05 -10.04 -2.09
C GLY A 229 9.57 -9.90 -2.19
N ILE A 230 10.10 -8.71 -1.91
CA ILE A 230 11.55 -8.46 -1.85
C ILE A 230 11.86 -7.69 -0.57
N SER A 231 12.81 -8.20 0.21
CA SER A 231 13.24 -7.61 1.48
C SER A 231 14.76 -7.47 1.54
N TYR A 232 15.22 -6.35 2.10
CA TYR A 232 16.64 -5.98 2.16
C TYR A 232 17.01 -5.64 3.61
N ASP A 233 18.15 -6.11 4.11
CA ASP A 233 18.68 -5.56 5.36
C ASP A 233 19.06 -4.08 5.17
N ARG A 234 19.71 -3.75 4.05
CA ARG A 234 20.05 -2.37 3.70
C ARG A 234 19.85 -2.09 2.22
N ILE A 235 19.15 -1.01 1.90
CA ILE A 235 19.00 -0.59 0.51
C ILE A 235 20.24 0.15 0.02
N ILE A 236 20.60 -0.11 -1.23
CA ILE A 236 21.80 0.42 -1.90
C ILE A 236 21.73 1.95 -2.08
N GLU A 237 20.53 2.46 -2.26
CA GLU A 237 20.24 3.80 -2.74
C GLU A 237 20.13 4.81 -1.59
N GLY A 238 21.21 5.55 -1.31
CA GLY A 238 21.25 6.53 -0.21
C GLY A 238 20.61 7.90 -0.50
N HIS A 239 19.65 8.02 -1.42
CA HIS A 239 19.06 9.31 -1.83
C HIS A 239 17.63 9.56 -1.33
N TYR A 240 17.03 8.60 -0.62
CA TYR A 240 15.65 8.71 -0.13
C TYR A 240 15.42 9.92 0.77
N ASN A 241 16.36 10.24 1.65
CA ASN A 241 16.24 11.37 2.57
C ASN A 241 15.97 12.69 1.84
N SER A 242 16.58 12.90 0.67
CA SER A 242 16.35 14.11 -0.12
C SER A 242 14.95 14.17 -0.74
N GLU A 243 14.41 13.01 -1.15
CA GLU A 243 13.05 12.90 -1.72
C GLU A 243 11.97 12.91 -0.62
N GLN A 244 12.24 12.31 0.54
CA GLN A 244 11.40 12.37 1.75
C GLN A 244 11.37 13.80 2.33
N LEU A 245 12.40 14.62 2.07
CA LEU A 245 12.40 16.06 2.33
C LEU A 245 11.67 16.87 1.23
N GLY A 246 11.01 16.21 0.28
CA GLY A 246 10.22 16.85 -0.77
C GLY A 246 11.03 17.49 -1.90
N LYS A 247 12.35 17.24 -2.00
CA LYS A 247 13.15 17.73 -3.12
C LYS A 247 12.75 17.00 -4.42
N PRO A 248 12.72 17.70 -5.57
CA PRO A 248 12.32 17.09 -6.82
C PRO A 248 13.31 15.97 -7.21
N LYS A 249 12.77 14.91 -7.82
CA LYS A 249 13.55 13.78 -8.32
C LYS A 249 14.57 14.28 -9.34
N LYS A 250 15.86 14.05 -9.08
CA LYS A 250 16.92 14.31 -10.06
C LYS A 250 17.00 13.14 -11.04
N ASN A 251 17.16 13.44 -12.32
CA ASN A 251 17.48 12.43 -13.32
C ASN A 251 18.89 11.90 -13.04
N GLU A 252 19.06 10.58 -13.05
CA GLU A 252 20.36 9.95 -12.79
C GLU A 252 21.26 10.11 -14.02
N SER A 253 22.44 10.70 -13.84
CA SER A 253 23.45 10.78 -14.90
C SER A 253 24.29 9.50 -14.95
N LEU A 254 24.84 9.16 -16.12
CA LEU A 254 25.76 8.02 -16.30
C LEU A 254 26.88 7.99 -15.25
N TRP A 255 27.42 9.16 -14.95
CA TRP A 255 28.50 9.30 -13.98
C TRP A 255 28.01 9.13 -12.53
N SER A 256 26.79 9.57 -12.22
CA SER A 256 26.15 9.27 -10.93
C SER A 256 25.93 7.76 -10.75
N ILE A 257 25.54 7.05 -11.82
CA ILE A 257 25.37 5.59 -11.80
C ILE A 257 26.72 4.91 -11.61
N ALA A 258 27.75 5.26 -12.41
CA ALA A 258 29.07 4.66 -12.31
C ALA A 258 29.71 4.87 -10.92
N ARG A 259 29.61 6.09 -10.37
CA ARG A 259 30.03 6.40 -9.01
C ARG A 259 29.22 5.65 -7.97
N GLY A 260 27.91 5.49 -8.21
CA GLY A 260 27.01 4.68 -7.38
C GLY A 260 27.46 3.22 -7.31
N VAL A 261 27.73 2.60 -8.45
CA VAL A 261 28.26 1.22 -8.55
C VAL A 261 29.59 1.08 -7.83
N PHE A 262 30.51 2.02 -8.02
CA PHE A 262 31.81 1.99 -7.33
C PHE A 262 31.68 2.14 -5.81
N ARG A 263 30.76 2.98 -5.34
CA ARG A 263 30.44 3.09 -3.92
C ARG A 263 29.78 1.83 -3.37
N MET A 264 28.93 1.20 -4.17
CA MET A 264 28.22 -0.02 -3.83
C MET A 264 29.19 -1.19 -3.62
N LEU A 265 30.19 -1.34 -4.50
CA LEU A 265 31.22 -2.38 -4.39
C LEU A 265 32.10 -2.27 -3.13
N ARG A 266 32.07 -1.13 -2.44
CA ARG A 266 32.89 -0.88 -1.23
C ARG A 266 32.12 -1.05 0.08
N LYS A 267 30.82 -1.34 0.00
CA LYS A 267 29.94 -1.43 1.17
C LYS A 267 29.27 -2.80 1.21
N ASN A 268 29.11 -3.31 2.43
CA ASN A 268 28.25 -4.46 2.67
C ASN A 268 26.82 -3.96 2.91
N TYR A 269 25.85 -4.55 2.20
CA TYR A 269 24.43 -4.24 2.30
C TYR A 269 23.62 -5.33 3.01
N GLY A 270 24.30 -6.33 3.59
CA GLY A 270 23.67 -7.43 4.31
C GLY A 270 23.05 -8.44 3.36
N CYS A 271 21.95 -9.05 3.80
CA CYS A 271 21.22 -10.05 3.04
C CYS A 271 20.05 -9.43 2.26
N VAL A 272 19.68 -10.11 1.19
CA VAL A 272 18.43 -9.87 0.46
C VAL A 272 17.64 -11.15 0.46
N ARG A 273 16.34 -11.05 0.66
CA ARG A 273 15.42 -12.16 0.58
C ARG A 273 14.35 -11.89 -0.47
N VAL A 274 14.14 -12.87 -1.35
CA VAL A 274 13.13 -12.82 -2.41
C VAL A 274 12.17 -13.98 -2.21
N ASP A 275 10.89 -13.66 -2.06
CA ASP A 275 9.83 -14.62 -1.82
C ASP A 275 8.80 -14.57 -2.95
N PHE A 276 8.49 -15.73 -3.53
CA PHE A 276 7.43 -15.86 -4.54
C PHE A 276 6.15 -16.35 -3.88
N ALA A 277 5.06 -15.60 -4.04
CA ALA A 277 3.75 -16.05 -3.60
C ALA A 277 3.16 -17.09 -4.58
N GLN A 278 2.11 -17.77 -4.15
CA GLN A 278 1.44 -18.79 -4.95
C GLN A 278 0.94 -18.22 -6.29
N PRO A 279 1.33 -18.81 -7.44
CA PRO A 279 0.80 -18.44 -8.74
C PRO A 279 -0.71 -18.72 -8.79
N PHE A 280 -1.49 -17.79 -9.33
CA PHE A 280 -2.93 -17.97 -9.51
C PHE A 280 -3.36 -17.61 -10.94
N SER A 281 -4.43 -18.27 -11.40
CA SER A 281 -5.04 -18.03 -12.71
C SER A 281 -5.75 -16.68 -12.74
N LEU A 282 -5.39 -15.83 -13.71
CA LEU A 282 -6.08 -14.57 -13.94
C LEU A 282 -7.52 -14.82 -14.39
N LYS A 283 -7.75 -15.82 -15.24
CA LYS A 283 -9.10 -16.18 -15.70
C LYS A 283 -9.99 -16.65 -14.58
N GLU A 284 -9.50 -17.52 -13.71
CA GLU A 284 -10.24 -17.97 -12.53
C GLU A 284 -10.58 -16.80 -11.61
N TYR A 285 -9.61 -15.91 -11.35
CA TYR A 285 -9.84 -14.71 -10.55
C TYR A 285 -10.96 -13.84 -11.15
N VAL A 286 -10.89 -13.50 -12.44
CA VAL A 286 -11.90 -12.66 -13.13
C VAL A 286 -13.29 -13.31 -13.09
N ASN A 287 -13.37 -14.62 -13.32
CA ASN A 287 -14.63 -15.37 -13.27
C ASN A 287 -15.22 -15.36 -11.85
N SER A 288 -14.39 -15.57 -10.83
CA SER A 288 -14.83 -15.58 -9.42
C SER A 288 -15.37 -14.21 -8.97
N GLN A 289 -14.74 -13.11 -9.41
CA GLN A 289 -15.18 -11.76 -9.08
C GLN A 289 -16.47 -11.38 -9.80
N SER A 290 -16.68 -11.89 -11.01
CA SER A 290 -17.91 -11.66 -11.77
C SER A 290 -19.13 -12.32 -11.11
N GLN A 291 -18.92 -13.38 -10.32
CA GLN A 291 -19.97 -14.10 -9.61
C GLN A 291 -20.28 -13.53 -8.21
N LYS A 292 -19.39 -12.72 -7.63
CA LYS A 292 -19.60 -12.13 -6.30
C LYS A 292 -20.37 -10.82 -6.37
N SER A 293 -21.49 -10.74 -5.66
CA SER A 293 -22.20 -9.48 -5.38
C SER A 293 -21.49 -8.71 -4.26
N VAL A 294 -20.34 -8.10 -4.56
CA VAL A 294 -19.73 -7.15 -3.61
C VAL A 294 -20.54 -5.84 -3.65
N PRO A 295 -20.99 -5.30 -2.50
CA PRO A 295 -21.57 -3.96 -2.43
C PRO A 295 -20.58 -2.94 -2.96
N ALA A 296 -21.06 -1.88 -3.61
CA ALA A 296 -20.19 -0.80 -4.05
C ALA A 296 -19.43 -0.23 -2.84
N PRO A 297 -18.10 -0.01 -2.93
CA PRO A 297 -17.34 0.55 -1.83
C PRO A 297 -17.92 1.91 -1.44
N LEU A 298 -18.22 2.08 -0.15
CA LEU A 298 -18.66 3.37 0.40
C LEU A 298 -17.59 4.44 0.12
N SER A 299 -18.02 5.64 -0.27
CA SER A 299 -17.08 6.75 -0.39
C SER A 299 -16.46 7.06 0.97
N LEU A 300 -15.21 7.54 0.99
CA LEU A 300 -14.54 7.87 2.24
C LEU A 300 -15.31 8.94 3.04
N GLU A 301 -15.97 9.85 2.33
CA GLU A 301 -16.90 10.83 2.88
C GLU A 301 -18.09 10.15 3.59
N GLN A 302 -18.77 9.20 2.94
CA GLN A 302 -19.90 8.47 3.52
C GLN A 302 -19.48 7.64 4.74
N ALA A 303 -18.28 7.05 4.73
CA ALA A 303 -17.79 6.23 5.82
C ALA A 303 -17.35 7.05 7.05
N LEU A 304 -16.71 8.21 6.83
CA LEU A 304 -16.08 8.98 7.92
C LEU A 304 -16.90 10.18 8.40
N LEU A 305 -17.67 10.85 7.55
CA LEU A 305 -18.42 12.03 7.96
C LEU A 305 -19.39 11.77 9.12
N PRO A 306 -20.15 10.65 9.17
CA PRO A 306 -21.02 10.37 10.31
C PRO A 306 -20.24 10.26 11.63
N ALA A 307 -19.03 9.68 11.58
CA ALA A 307 -18.17 9.53 12.75
C ALA A 307 -17.52 10.86 13.20
N ILE A 308 -17.27 11.79 12.26
CA ILE A 308 -16.64 13.09 12.53
C ILE A 308 -17.67 14.16 12.92
N LEU A 309 -18.83 14.19 12.25
CA LEU A 309 -19.87 15.21 12.37
C LEU A 309 -21.25 14.58 12.71
N PRO A 310 -21.46 14.05 13.92
CA PRO A 310 -22.69 13.35 14.31
C PRO A 310 -23.94 14.25 14.46
N SER A 311 -23.86 15.54 14.10
CA SER A 311 -24.91 16.55 14.36
C SER A 311 -25.69 16.95 13.10
N ARG A 312 -25.73 16.12 12.06
CA ARG A 312 -26.62 16.38 10.93
C ARG A 312 -28.06 16.00 11.35
N PRO A 313 -29.03 16.93 11.26
CA PRO A 313 -30.44 16.55 11.35
C PRO A 313 -30.75 15.70 10.13
N ASN A 314 -31.21 14.46 10.34
CA ASN A 314 -31.75 13.52 9.36
C ASN A 314 -31.42 13.87 7.90
N ASP A 315 -30.24 13.48 7.42
CA ASP A 315 -30.19 13.01 6.04
C ASP A 315 -31.12 11.79 6.08
N THR A 316 -32.34 11.95 5.57
CA THR A 316 -33.22 10.85 5.23
C THR A 316 -32.34 9.78 4.64
N VAL A 317 -32.18 8.67 5.38
CA VAL A 317 -31.82 7.42 4.76
C VAL A 317 -32.92 7.26 3.74
N ASP A 318 -32.60 7.55 2.49
CA ASP A 318 -33.44 7.17 1.37
C ASP A 318 -33.34 5.66 1.31
N GLU A 319 -34.07 5.01 2.20
CA GLU A 319 -34.42 3.59 2.19
C GLU A 319 -35.34 3.26 0.99
N GLY A 320 -35.47 4.18 0.02
CA GLY A 320 -36.34 4.11 -1.14
C GLY A 320 -35.66 4.20 -2.51
N THR A 321 -34.32 4.19 -2.61
CA THR A 321 -33.72 3.73 -3.86
C THR A 321 -33.59 2.23 -3.76
N GLU A 322 -34.67 1.51 -4.10
CA GLU A 322 -34.59 0.10 -4.47
C GLU A 322 -33.32 -0.07 -5.30
N ALA A 323 -32.36 -0.80 -4.74
CA ALA A 323 -31.21 -1.25 -5.47
C ALA A 323 -31.77 -2.12 -6.59
N SER A 324 -32.07 -1.48 -7.73
CA SER A 324 -32.41 -2.16 -8.96
C SER A 324 -31.43 -3.32 -9.07
N GLN A 325 -31.96 -4.54 -9.00
CA GLN A 325 -31.16 -5.74 -9.16
C GLN A 325 -30.25 -5.48 -10.35
N PRO A 326 -28.91 -5.56 -10.21
CA PRO A 326 -28.08 -5.36 -11.37
C PRO A 326 -28.32 -6.58 -12.26
N ASN A 327 -29.22 -6.39 -13.23
CA ASN A 327 -29.40 -7.25 -14.40
C ASN A 327 -28.01 -7.71 -14.81
N SER A 328 -27.76 -9.02 -14.73
CA SER A 328 -26.53 -9.72 -15.14
C SER A 328 -25.38 -8.76 -15.49
N ARG A 329 -24.55 -8.39 -14.49
CA ARG A 329 -23.46 -7.41 -14.66
C ARG A 329 -22.65 -7.76 -15.91
N ASP A 330 -22.84 -6.98 -16.98
CA ASP A 330 -22.19 -7.25 -18.25
C ASP A 330 -20.69 -6.97 -18.08
N ILE A 331 -19.88 -8.02 -18.25
CA ILE A 331 -18.41 -8.02 -18.14
C ILE A 331 -17.80 -6.94 -19.07
N THR A 332 -18.54 -6.52 -20.10
CA THR A 332 -18.14 -5.48 -21.05
C THR A 332 -18.28 -4.04 -20.54
N SER A 333 -18.92 -3.81 -19.38
CA SER A 333 -19.09 -2.46 -18.83
C SER A 333 -17.76 -1.87 -18.34
N GLU A 334 -17.33 -0.76 -18.98
CA GLU A 334 -16.11 -0.01 -18.63
C GLU A 334 -15.91 0.31 -17.14
N PRO A 335 -16.93 0.71 -16.34
CA PRO A 335 -16.73 1.02 -14.92
C PRO A 335 -16.40 -0.23 -14.09
N PHE A 336 -17.13 -1.32 -14.27
CA PHE A 336 -16.88 -2.59 -13.58
C PHE A 336 -15.48 -3.12 -13.88
N ARG A 337 -15.07 -3.05 -15.15
CA ARG A 337 -13.74 -3.47 -15.57
C ARG A 337 -12.62 -2.69 -14.87
N ARG A 338 -12.77 -1.38 -14.72
CA ARG A 338 -11.78 -0.54 -14.01
C ARG A 338 -11.71 -0.88 -12.53
N GLU A 339 -12.84 -1.11 -11.89
CA GLU A 339 -12.92 -1.52 -10.49
C GLU A 339 -12.27 -2.89 -10.29
N LEU A 340 -12.60 -3.88 -11.12
CA LEU A 340 -12.00 -5.21 -11.12
C LEU A 340 -10.47 -5.15 -11.24
N ILE A 341 -9.97 -4.34 -12.17
CA ILE A 341 -8.53 -4.15 -12.38
C ILE A 341 -7.87 -3.46 -11.17
N SER A 342 -8.55 -2.49 -10.54
CA SER A 342 -8.06 -1.84 -9.32
C SER A 342 -7.97 -2.83 -8.16
N ASN A 343 -9.05 -3.59 -7.92
CA ASN A 343 -9.13 -4.60 -6.86
C ASN A 343 -8.10 -5.71 -7.07
N LEU A 344 -7.90 -6.15 -8.33
CA LEU A 344 -6.85 -7.11 -8.66
C LEU A 344 -5.46 -6.54 -8.33
N ALA A 345 -5.18 -5.30 -8.71
CA ALA A 345 -3.89 -4.68 -8.46
C ALA A 345 -3.60 -4.51 -6.95
N GLU A 346 -4.61 -4.11 -6.17
CA GLU A 346 -4.52 -4.01 -4.71
C GLU A 346 -4.35 -5.37 -4.06
N HIS A 347 -5.09 -6.40 -4.50
CA HIS A 347 -4.93 -7.76 -4.03
C HIS A 347 -3.49 -8.26 -4.25
N ILE A 348 -2.95 -8.06 -5.44
CA ILE A 348 -1.58 -8.48 -5.78
C ILE A 348 -0.55 -7.76 -4.91
N LEU A 349 -0.66 -6.43 -4.76
CA LEU A 349 0.26 -5.68 -3.91
C LEU A 349 0.18 -6.11 -2.45
N PHE A 350 -1.03 -6.36 -1.94
CA PHE A 350 -1.22 -6.88 -0.59
C PHE A 350 -0.53 -8.24 -0.42
N THR A 351 -0.75 -9.18 -1.36
CA THR A 351 -0.14 -10.51 -1.31
C THR A 351 1.38 -10.45 -1.45
N ALA A 352 1.91 -9.61 -2.35
CA ALA A 352 3.34 -9.40 -2.51
C ALA A 352 3.97 -8.81 -1.24
N ASN A 353 3.31 -7.83 -0.61
CA ASN A 353 3.78 -7.24 0.64
C ASN A 353 3.70 -8.24 1.80
N LYS A 354 2.62 -9.02 1.91
CA LYS A 354 2.49 -10.08 2.93
C LYS A 354 3.58 -11.15 2.80
N SER A 355 4.01 -11.45 1.57
CA SER A 355 5.11 -12.41 1.33
C SER A 355 6.50 -11.86 1.65
N CYS A 356 6.65 -10.56 1.91
CA CYS A 356 7.95 -9.98 2.24
C CYS A 356 8.41 -10.45 3.63
N ALA A 357 9.56 -11.13 3.69
CA ALA A 357 10.16 -11.48 4.96
C ALA A 357 10.60 -10.25 5.78
N VAL A 358 10.58 -10.37 7.10
CA VAL A 358 11.07 -9.34 8.02
C VAL A 358 12.58 -9.51 8.22
N MET A 359 13.33 -8.44 7.97
CA MET A 359 14.79 -8.42 8.09
C MET A 359 15.24 -7.97 9.49
N SER A 360 16.49 -8.23 9.82
CA SER A 360 17.07 -7.92 11.14
C SER A 360 17.03 -6.41 11.45
N THR A 361 17.35 -5.60 10.43
CA THR A 361 17.32 -4.13 10.52
C THR A 361 15.92 -3.57 10.68
N HIS A 362 14.88 -4.25 10.16
CA HIS A 362 13.49 -3.82 10.33
C HIS A 362 13.08 -3.87 11.80
N ILE A 363 13.38 -4.98 12.49
CA ILE A 363 13.06 -5.19 13.90
C ILE A 363 13.83 -4.21 14.78
N VAL A 364 15.15 -4.11 14.60
CA VAL A 364 15.98 -3.18 15.41
C VAL A 364 15.54 -1.73 15.21
N ALA A 365 15.29 -1.29 13.98
CA ALA A 365 14.79 0.07 13.73
C ALA A 365 13.43 0.31 14.38
N CYS A 366 12.51 -0.66 14.31
CA CYS A 366 11.20 -0.59 14.96
C CYS A 366 11.32 -0.46 16.49
N LEU A 367 12.15 -1.28 17.13
CA LEU A 367 12.36 -1.24 18.58
C LEU A 367 12.97 0.09 19.03
N LEU A 368 13.99 0.59 18.31
CA LEU A 368 14.64 1.86 18.63
C LEU A 368 13.68 3.05 18.50
N LEU A 369 12.77 3.05 17.52
CA LEU A 369 11.84 4.17 17.32
C LEU A 369 10.64 4.13 18.28
N TYR A 370 10.05 2.96 18.52
CA TYR A 370 8.74 2.87 19.19
C TYR A 370 8.79 2.32 20.63
N ARG A 371 9.85 1.59 21.00
CA ARG A 371 10.03 1.05 22.36
C ARG A 371 11.14 1.81 23.13
N HIS A 372 12.31 1.95 22.51
CA HIS A 372 13.56 2.43 23.13
C HIS A 372 14.04 3.78 22.62
N ARG A 373 13.13 4.74 22.50
CA ARG A 373 13.42 6.03 21.88
C ARG A 373 14.45 6.88 22.62
N GLN A 374 14.56 6.71 23.94
CA GLN A 374 15.56 7.38 24.78
C GLN A 374 16.89 6.61 24.84
N GLY A 375 16.99 5.50 24.11
CA GLY A 375 18.10 4.55 24.18
C GLY A 375 17.86 3.40 25.16
N THR A 376 18.68 2.37 25.04
CA THR A 376 18.62 1.15 25.85
C THR A 376 19.98 0.45 25.88
N ASP A 377 20.17 -0.43 26.85
CA ASP A 377 21.35 -1.29 26.92
C ASP A 377 21.25 -2.40 25.86
N LEU A 378 22.40 -2.86 25.34
CA LEU A 378 22.46 -3.91 24.31
C LEU A 378 21.77 -5.19 24.77
N SER A 379 21.97 -5.63 26.01
CA SER A 379 21.34 -6.83 26.58
C SER A 379 19.81 -6.73 26.51
N ARG A 380 19.24 -5.59 26.93
CA ARG A 380 17.80 -5.36 26.87
C ARG A 380 17.27 -5.28 25.44
N LEU A 381 18.04 -4.69 24.52
CA LEU A 381 17.69 -4.66 23.10
C LEU A 381 17.62 -6.07 22.50
N VAL A 382 18.56 -6.95 22.87
CA VAL A 382 18.61 -8.34 22.39
C VAL A 382 17.42 -9.15 22.93
N GLU A 383 17.05 -8.98 24.20
CA GLU A 383 15.85 -9.59 24.79
C GLU A 383 14.58 -9.17 24.04
N ASP A 384 14.39 -7.86 23.85
CA ASP A 384 13.22 -7.33 23.16
C ASP A 384 13.21 -7.69 21.66
N PHE A 385 14.39 -7.81 21.04
CA PHE A 385 14.54 -8.33 19.68
C PHE A 385 14.09 -9.79 19.58
N PHE A 386 14.50 -10.63 20.55
CA PHE A 386 14.07 -12.02 20.60
C PHE A 386 12.55 -12.13 20.75
N SER A 387 11.95 -11.37 21.67
CA SER A 387 10.49 -11.32 21.83
C SER A 387 9.79 -10.87 20.55
N MET A 388 10.26 -9.79 19.91
CA MET A 388 9.67 -9.30 18.66
C MET A 388 9.78 -10.31 17.52
N LYS A 389 10.89 -11.04 17.45
CA LYS A 389 11.13 -12.10 16.47
C LYS A 389 10.10 -13.23 16.62
N GLU A 390 9.85 -13.68 17.85
CA GLU A 390 8.83 -14.71 18.12
C GLU A 390 7.41 -14.20 17.77
N GLU A 391 7.09 -12.94 18.09
CA GLU A 391 5.80 -12.33 17.74
C GLU A 391 5.57 -12.22 16.23
N VAL A 392 6.62 -11.99 15.43
CA VAL A 392 6.55 -11.97 13.97
C VAL A 392 6.25 -13.39 13.44
N LEU A 393 6.96 -14.41 13.94
CA LEU A 393 6.76 -15.80 13.55
C LEU A 393 5.36 -16.31 13.93
N ALA A 394 4.87 -15.94 15.11
CA ALA A 394 3.52 -16.30 15.57
C ALA A 394 2.39 -15.74 14.68
N ARG A 395 2.68 -14.76 13.83
CA ARG A 395 1.73 -14.14 12.88
C ARG A 395 1.89 -14.66 11.44
N ASP A 396 2.57 -15.78 11.26
CA ASP A 396 2.86 -16.41 9.97
C ASP A 396 3.68 -15.52 9.02
N PHE A 397 4.56 -14.67 9.57
CA PHE A 397 5.53 -13.91 8.79
C PHE A 397 6.91 -14.54 8.91
N ASP A 398 7.60 -14.63 7.78
CA ASP A 398 8.93 -15.23 7.71
C ASP A 398 10.04 -14.21 8.00
N LEU A 399 11.22 -14.70 8.38
CA LEU A 399 12.38 -13.90 8.76
C LEU A 399 13.51 -14.04 7.73
N GLY A 400 14.12 -12.93 7.33
CA GLY A 400 15.25 -12.94 6.39
C GLY A 400 16.62 -13.21 7.00
N PHE A 401 16.67 -13.72 8.22
CA PHE A 401 17.90 -13.94 8.99
C PHE A 401 17.75 -15.16 9.89
N SER A 402 18.90 -15.71 10.33
CA SER A 402 18.98 -16.87 11.22
C SER A 402 20.22 -16.75 12.09
N GLY A 403 20.24 -17.44 13.24
CA GLY A 403 21.37 -17.47 14.16
C GLY A 403 21.04 -16.88 15.53
N ASN A 404 22.08 -16.64 16.33
CA ASN A 404 21.95 -16.08 17.68
C ASN A 404 21.51 -14.62 17.62
N SER A 405 20.60 -14.23 18.52
CA SER A 405 20.04 -12.88 18.56
C SER A 405 21.11 -11.80 18.79
N ASP A 406 22.13 -12.06 19.62
CA ASP A 406 23.22 -11.13 19.90
C ASP A 406 23.99 -10.73 18.63
N ASP A 407 24.42 -11.73 17.86
CA ASP A 407 25.18 -11.52 16.61
C ASP A 407 24.32 -10.80 15.56
N VAL A 408 23.04 -11.18 15.46
CA VAL A 408 22.10 -10.58 14.51
C VAL A 408 21.82 -9.12 14.85
N VAL A 409 21.62 -8.79 16.13
CA VAL A 409 21.39 -7.41 16.58
C VAL A 409 22.62 -6.55 16.34
N MET A 410 23.82 -7.06 16.67
CA MET A 410 25.08 -6.36 16.39
C MET A 410 25.30 -6.14 14.89
N HIS A 411 24.97 -7.14 14.06
CA HIS A 411 25.00 -7.01 12.61
C HIS A 411 24.03 -5.94 12.11
N ALA A 412 22.79 -5.94 12.58
CA ALA A 412 21.77 -4.97 12.22
C ALA A 412 22.19 -3.54 12.61
N ILE A 413 22.73 -3.34 13.82
CA ILE A 413 23.26 -2.05 14.27
C ILE A 413 24.40 -1.57 13.37
N HIS A 414 25.32 -2.47 13.00
CA HIS A 414 26.41 -2.15 12.08
C HIS A 414 25.89 -1.71 10.69
N LEU A 415 24.86 -2.37 10.17
CA LEU A 415 24.25 -2.01 8.89
C LEU A 415 23.50 -0.66 8.95
N LEU A 416 22.79 -0.38 10.05
CA LEU A 416 22.10 0.90 10.27
C LEU A 416 23.11 2.06 10.39
N GLY A 417 24.33 1.80 10.86
CA GLY A 417 25.46 2.73 10.82
C GLY A 417 25.13 4.06 11.50
N ASN A 418 25.22 5.17 10.76
CA ASN A 418 25.02 6.54 11.27
C ASN A 418 23.62 6.81 11.87
N CYS A 419 22.69 5.89 11.70
CA CYS A 419 21.37 5.99 12.31
C CYS A 419 21.37 5.68 13.80
N VAL A 420 22.41 5.02 14.29
CA VAL A 420 22.52 4.55 15.68
C VAL A 420 23.82 5.05 16.28
N ASN A 421 23.72 5.63 17.48
CA ASN A 421 24.86 6.06 18.27
C ASN A 421 25.12 5.02 19.36
N ILE A 422 26.37 4.56 19.44
CA ILE A 422 26.83 3.60 20.45
C ILE A 422 27.72 4.35 21.43
N THR A 423 27.32 4.37 22.69
CA THR A 423 28.10 4.95 23.79
C THR A 423 28.49 3.84 24.76
N ASN A 424 29.73 3.85 25.25
CA ASN A 424 30.16 2.92 26.28
C ASN A 424 29.76 3.47 27.66
N THR A 425 29.01 2.69 28.43
CA THR A 425 28.63 3.05 29.79
C THR A 425 29.71 2.56 30.77
N SER A 426 30.37 3.52 31.43
CA SER A 426 31.48 3.28 32.36
C SER A 426 31.13 2.48 33.61
N ARG A 427 29.84 2.21 33.88
CA ARG A 427 29.40 1.46 35.07
C ARG A 427 29.43 -0.07 34.88
N ASN A 428 29.17 -0.59 33.67
CA ASN A 428 28.99 -2.03 33.44
C ASN A 428 29.81 -2.61 32.27
N ASN A 429 30.60 -1.79 31.55
CA ASN A 429 31.27 -2.21 30.31
C ASN A 429 30.29 -2.67 29.20
N GLU A 430 29.01 -2.27 29.31
CA GLU A 430 27.95 -2.55 28.35
C GLU A 430 27.77 -1.37 27.38
N PHE A 431 27.37 -1.70 26.15
CA PHE A 431 27.08 -0.71 25.12
C PHE A 431 25.66 -0.17 25.31
N PHE A 432 25.56 1.14 25.48
CA PHE A 432 24.29 1.88 25.47
C PHE A 432 24.01 2.38 24.05
N ILE A 433 22.85 2.02 23.52
CA ILE A 433 22.47 2.21 22.13
C ILE A 433 21.38 3.27 22.08
N THR A 434 21.60 4.34 21.31
CA THR A 434 20.64 5.43 21.14
C THR A 434 20.34 5.65 19.66
N PRO A 435 19.07 5.87 19.27
CA PRO A 435 18.76 6.31 17.92
C PRO A 435 19.27 7.74 17.68
N SER A 436 19.80 8.00 16.50
CA SER A 436 20.21 9.35 16.09
C SER A 436 18.98 10.23 15.90
N THR A 437 18.99 11.42 16.52
CA THR A 437 17.88 12.39 16.48
C THR A 437 17.89 13.29 15.23
N THR A 438 18.88 13.12 14.35
CA THR A 438 18.94 13.92 13.12
C THR A 438 17.83 13.50 12.15
N ILE A 439 17.15 14.47 11.52
CA ILE A 439 16.03 14.20 10.60
C ILE A 439 16.38 13.14 9.53
N PRO A 440 17.54 13.20 8.85
CA PRO A 440 17.88 12.19 7.85
C PRO A 440 18.04 10.78 8.43
N ALA A 441 18.59 10.65 9.65
CA ALA A 441 18.76 9.36 10.31
C ALA A 441 17.42 8.78 10.76
N VAL A 442 16.56 9.61 11.35
CA VAL A 442 15.21 9.21 11.75
C VAL A 442 14.40 8.75 10.54
N PHE A 443 14.51 9.44 9.41
CA PHE A 443 13.81 9.05 8.18
C PHE A 443 14.33 7.73 7.59
N GLU A 444 15.63 7.46 7.71
CA GLU A 444 16.23 6.17 7.32
C GLU A 444 15.81 5.05 8.29
N LEU A 445 15.77 5.29 9.60
CA LEU A 445 15.22 4.33 10.57
C LEU A 445 13.74 4.04 10.30
N ASN A 446 12.94 5.07 10.05
CA ASN A 446 11.51 4.94 9.74
C ASN A 446 11.29 4.15 8.44
N PHE A 447 12.19 4.29 7.47
CA PHE A 447 12.15 3.49 6.25
C PHE A 447 12.25 1.99 6.56
N TYR A 448 13.20 1.58 7.41
CA TYR A 448 13.38 0.17 7.78
C TYR A 448 12.30 -0.32 8.76
N SER A 449 11.85 0.52 9.70
CA SER A 449 10.80 0.14 10.67
C SER A 449 9.47 -0.16 9.98
N ASN A 450 9.15 0.52 8.87
CA ASN A 450 7.97 0.23 8.06
C ASN A 450 7.96 -1.20 7.48
N GLY A 451 9.12 -1.87 7.42
CA GLY A 451 9.22 -3.28 7.09
C GLY A 451 8.56 -4.21 8.12
N VAL A 452 8.34 -3.78 9.36
CA VAL A 452 7.62 -4.55 10.41
C VAL A 452 6.15 -4.12 10.51
N LEU A 453 5.83 -2.90 10.09
CA LEU A 453 4.50 -2.29 10.29
C LEU A 453 3.36 -3.18 9.79
N HIS A 454 3.52 -3.80 8.62
CA HIS A 454 2.49 -4.65 8.01
C HIS A 454 2.16 -5.93 8.80
N VAL A 455 3.04 -6.34 9.73
CA VAL A 455 2.82 -7.48 10.64
C VAL A 455 1.83 -7.13 11.75
N PHE A 456 1.94 -5.92 12.31
CA PHE A 456 1.19 -5.50 13.51
C PHE A 456 0.09 -4.47 13.22
N ILE A 457 -0.13 -4.13 11.94
CA ILE A 457 -0.97 -2.99 11.58
C ILE A 457 -2.41 -3.14 12.06
N LYS A 458 -2.94 -4.37 12.02
CA LYS A 458 -4.32 -4.65 12.39
C LYS A 458 -4.52 -4.49 13.89
N GLU A 459 -3.63 -5.04 14.69
CA GLU A 459 -3.62 -4.91 16.15
C GLU A 459 -3.34 -3.47 16.59
N ALA A 460 -2.46 -2.76 15.88
CA ALA A 460 -2.19 -1.35 16.13
C ALA A 460 -3.44 -0.46 15.95
N ILE A 461 -4.25 -0.74 14.93
CA ILE A 461 -5.54 -0.06 14.71
C ILE A 461 -6.50 -0.33 15.86
N ILE A 462 -6.62 -1.57 16.33
CA ILE A 462 -7.47 -1.91 17.48
C ILE A 462 -6.96 -1.22 18.74
N ALA A 463 -5.65 -1.24 19.00
CA ALA A 463 -5.04 -0.61 20.18
C ALA A 463 -5.25 0.91 20.23
N CYS A 464 -5.12 1.61 19.09
CA CYS A 464 -5.45 3.03 18.97
C CYS A 464 -6.95 3.29 19.16
N SER A 465 -7.81 2.40 18.64
CA SER A 465 -9.27 2.52 18.76
C SER A 465 -9.76 2.28 20.19
N LEU A 466 -9.14 1.35 20.90
CA LEU A 466 -9.38 1.07 22.31
C LEU A 466 -9.21 2.33 23.15
N ARG A 467 -8.12 3.07 22.90
CA ARG A 467 -7.85 4.35 23.55
C ARG A 467 -8.89 5.42 23.18
N ALA A 468 -9.32 5.49 21.93
CA ALA A 468 -10.36 6.43 21.52
C ALA A 468 -11.68 6.18 22.27
N VAL A 469 -12.04 4.91 22.49
CA VAL A 469 -13.22 4.52 23.27
C VAL A 469 -13.06 4.87 24.75
N GLN A 470 -11.88 4.59 25.34
CA GLN A 470 -11.60 4.92 26.74
C GLN A 470 -11.56 6.44 26.98
N SER A 471 -10.94 7.22 26.10
CA SER A 471 -10.78 8.67 26.26
C SER A 471 -12.11 9.43 26.26
N ARG A 472 -13.13 8.94 25.53
CA ARG A 472 -14.48 9.53 25.51
C ARG A 472 -15.22 9.39 26.85
N ARG A 473 -15.00 8.30 27.60
CA ARG A 473 -15.63 8.12 28.93
C ARG A 473 -15.07 9.07 29.99
N TYR A 474 -13.76 9.36 29.95
CA TYR A 474 -13.16 10.36 30.84
C TYR A 474 -13.73 11.78 30.62
N ARG A 475 -14.10 12.12 29.38
CA ARG A 475 -14.76 13.41 29.07
C ARG A 475 -16.23 13.47 29.53
N ASN A 476 -16.90 12.33 29.65
CA ASN A 476 -18.33 12.24 30.00
C ASN A 476 -18.59 12.08 31.52
N GLY A 477 -17.56 12.09 32.38
CA GLY A 477 -17.71 12.28 33.83
C GLY A 477 -18.19 11.08 34.65
N THR A 478 -18.30 9.87 34.10
CA THR A 478 -18.63 8.66 34.89
C THR A 478 -17.37 8.11 35.57
N SER A 479 -16.95 8.76 36.66
CA SER A 479 -15.85 8.33 37.54
C SER A 479 -16.36 7.40 38.65
N GLY A 480 -16.92 6.24 38.29
CA GLY A 480 -17.46 5.28 39.24
C GLY A 480 -17.00 3.85 38.93
N GLY A 481 -15.95 3.41 39.64
CA GLY A 481 -15.72 2.06 40.20
C GLY A 481 -15.84 0.76 39.41
N SER A 482 -16.61 0.65 38.32
CA SER A 482 -16.77 -0.65 37.63
C SER A 482 -15.65 -0.89 36.61
N PRO A 483 -15.17 -2.15 36.47
CA PRO A 483 -14.17 -2.51 35.47
C PRO A 483 -14.65 -2.06 34.10
N SER A 484 -13.77 -1.42 33.32
CA SER A 484 -14.13 -0.69 32.10
C SER A 484 -14.66 -1.62 31.00
N LEU A 485 -15.95 -1.92 31.03
CA LEU A 485 -16.64 -2.72 30.01
C LEU A 485 -16.74 -1.93 28.71
N ILE A 486 -16.21 -2.49 27.62
CA ILE A 486 -16.15 -1.89 26.28
C ILE A 486 -16.97 -2.76 25.33
N SER A 487 -18.02 -2.22 24.70
CA SER A 487 -18.76 -2.94 23.64
C SER A 487 -17.81 -3.25 22.47
N GLN A 488 -17.77 -4.52 22.09
CA GLN A 488 -16.97 -5.01 20.97
C GLN A 488 -17.43 -4.36 19.66
N GLU A 489 -18.74 -4.23 19.44
CA GLU A 489 -19.28 -3.60 18.24
C GLU A 489 -18.87 -2.12 18.14
N HIS A 490 -18.89 -1.38 19.26
CA HIS A 490 -18.42 0.00 19.27
C HIS A 490 -16.92 0.10 18.96
N LEU A 491 -16.10 -0.79 19.53
CA LEU A 491 -14.67 -0.85 19.26
C LEU A 491 -14.40 -1.14 17.78
N VAL A 492 -15.09 -2.11 17.20
CA VAL A 492 -14.95 -2.48 15.79
C VAL A 492 -15.38 -1.33 14.86
N ARG A 493 -16.49 -0.64 15.13
CA ARG A 493 -16.90 0.55 14.35
C ARG A 493 -15.84 1.65 14.38
N LYS A 494 -15.21 1.88 15.54
CA LYS A 494 -14.10 2.85 15.68
C LYS A 494 -12.85 2.41 14.94
N ALA A 495 -12.51 1.13 15.01
CA ALA A 495 -11.41 0.55 14.25
C ALA A 495 -11.64 0.65 12.74
N ALA A 496 -12.83 0.33 12.25
CA ALA A 496 -13.19 0.49 10.85
C ALA A 496 -13.05 1.95 10.38
N SER A 497 -13.48 2.92 11.19
CA SER A 497 -13.28 4.35 10.91
C SER A 497 -11.78 4.70 10.79
N LEU A 498 -10.93 4.12 11.64
CA LEU A 498 -9.49 4.34 11.56
C LEU A 498 -8.87 3.66 10.32
N CYS A 499 -9.33 2.46 9.93
CA CYS A 499 -8.95 1.79 8.69
C CYS A 499 -9.24 2.67 7.47
N TYR A 500 -10.44 3.25 7.40
CA TYR A 500 -10.84 4.16 6.33
C TYR A 500 -9.94 5.41 6.27
N LEU A 501 -9.65 6.03 7.42
CA LEU A 501 -8.75 7.19 7.51
C LEU A 501 -7.35 6.88 6.96
N LEU A 502 -6.85 5.66 7.19
CA LEU A 502 -5.49 5.24 6.84
C LEU A 502 -5.42 4.43 5.53
N SER A 503 -6.52 4.30 4.79
CA SER A 503 -6.62 3.56 3.52
C SER A 503 -5.58 3.98 2.46
N ASN A 504 -5.16 5.25 2.48
CA ASN A 504 -4.15 5.79 1.58
C ASN A 504 -2.69 5.57 2.05
N GLU A 505 -2.49 5.16 3.30
CA GLU A 505 -1.16 4.86 3.87
C GLU A 505 -0.78 3.39 3.70
N PHE A 506 -1.75 2.48 3.83
CA PHE A 506 -1.54 1.04 3.73
C PHE A 506 -2.84 0.30 3.40
N THR A 507 -2.71 -0.87 2.80
CA THR A 507 -3.81 -1.80 2.53
C THR A 507 -4.02 -2.70 3.76
N VAL A 508 -5.03 -2.42 4.58
CA VAL A 508 -5.31 -3.18 5.83
C VAL A 508 -5.88 -4.57 5.56
N SER A 509 -6.81 -4.63 4.61
CA SER A 509 -7.54 -5.83 4.24
C SER A 509 -7.36 -6.10 2.76
N LEU A 510 -7.52 -7.36 2.36
CA LEU A 510 -7.69 -7.67 0.95
C LEU A 510 -8.97 -6.97 0.43
N PRO A 511 -9.00 -6.52 -0.83
CA PRO A 511 -10.19 -5.90 -1.42
C PRO A 511 -11.38 -6.86 -1.52
N CYS A 512 -11.13 -8.18 -1.39
CA CYS A 512 -12.16 -9.21 -1.33
C CYS A 512 -12.67 -9.52 0.09
N GLN A 513 -12.22 -8.78 1.12
CA GLN A 513 -12.63 -8.94 2.52
C GLN A 513 -13.36 -7.70 3.03
N VAL A 514 -14.31 -7.90 3.94
CA VAL A 514 -15.00 -6.79 4.62
C VAL A 514 -14.11 -6.29 5.77
N ILE A 515 -13.88 -4.97 5.85
CA ILE A 515 -13.02 -4.36 6.88
C ILE A 515 -13.50 -4.71 8.29
N TYR A 516 -14.82 -4.72 8.53
CA TYR A 516 -15.41 -5.10 9.82
C TYR A 516 -14.98 -6.49 10.25
N GLN A 517 -15.04 -7.48 9.35
CA GLN A 517 -14.61 -8.84 9.63
C GLN A 517 -13.12 -8.90 10.01
N VAL A 518 -12.27 -8.17 9.29
CA VAL A 518 -10.83 -8.11 9.63
C VAL A 518 -10.60 -7.48 11.00
N CYS A 519 -11.39 -6.47 11.38
CA CYS A 519 -11.35 -5.89 12.71
C CYS A 519 -11.84 -6.89 13.78
N HIS A 520 -12.91 -7.66 13.54
CA HIS A 520 -13.37 -8.72 14.44
C HIS A 520 -12.28 -9.78 14.68
N GLU A 521 -11.70 -10.33 13.61
CA GLU A 521 -10.59 -11.30 13.70
C GLU A 521 -9.40 -10.74 14.51
N SER A 522 -9.14 -9.43 14.39
CA SER A 522 -8.04 -8.78 15.11
C SER A 522 -8.34 -8.60 16.60
N VAL A 523 -9.61 -8.34 16.94
CA VAL A 523 -10.08 -8.33 18.33
C VAL A 523 -9.98 -9.73 18.94
N GLU A 524 -10.42 -10.76 18.22
CA GLU A 524 -10.32 -12.16 18.66
C GLU A 524 -8.88 -12.58 18.92
N ARG A 525 -7.93 -12.20 18.07
CA ARG A 525 -6.49 -12.44 18.33
C ARG A 525 -6.04 -11.78 19.64
N LEU A 526 -6.43 -10.53 19.90
CA LEU A 526 -6.10 -9.86 21.16
C LEU A 526 -6.76 -10.51 22.38
N ILE A 527 -7.91 -11.17 22.21
CA ILE A 527 -8.54 -12.00 23.24
C ILE A 527 -7.72 -13.27 23.48
N GLN A 528 -7.28 -13.94 22.41
CA GLN A 528 -6.42 -15.13 22.50
C GLN A 528 -5.09 -14.84 23.21
N TYR A 529 -4.51 -13.66 23.00
CA TYR A 529 -3.31 -13.21 23.72
C TYR A 529 -3.58 -12.79 25.19
N GLY A 530 -4.83 -12.77 25.65
CA GLY A 530 -5.19 -12.35 27.01
C GLY A 530 -5.05 -10.84 27.25
N ILE A 531 -4.90 -10.04 26.19
CA ILE A 531 -4.84 -8.57 26.26
C ILE A 531 -6.25 -8.02 26.49
N LEU A 532 -7.24 -8.60 25.80
CA LEU A 532 -8.66 -8.36 25.99
C LEU A 532 -9.30 -9.58 26.65
N LEU A 533 -10.20 -9.37 27.59
CA LEU A 533 -10.92 -10.41 28.30
C LEU A 533 -12.42 -10.21 28.06
N VAL A 534 -13.14 -11.28 27.74
CA VAL A 534 -14.60 -11.23 27.63
C VAL A 534 -15.19 -11.09 29.03
N ALA A 535 -16.13 -10.17 29.23
CA ALA A 535 -16.79 -9.99 30.51
C ALA A 535 -17.73 -11.16 30.82
N GLU A 536 -17.80 -11.57 32.09
CA GLU A 536 -18.68 -12.64 32.56
C GLU A 536 -20.17 -12.22 32.47
N GLN A 537 -21.08 -13.20 32.40
CA GLN A 537 -22.52 -12.98 32.16
C GLN A 537 -23.17 -12.05 33.22
N ASP A 538 -22.78 -12.18 34.50
CA ASP A 538 -23.28 -11.34 35.59
C ASP A 538 -22.96 -9.85 35.40
N ASP A 539 -21.82 -9.51 34.80
CA ASP A 539 -21.43 -8.12 34.48
C ASP A 539 -22.18 -7.55 33.25
N GLN A 540 -22.74 -8.43 32.40
CA GLN A 540 -23.45 -8.04 31.18
C GLN A 540 -24.93 -7.74 31.42
N GLU A 541 -25.56 -8.45 32.37
CA GLU A 541 -26.96 -8.23 32.78
C GLU A 541 -27.17 -6.84 33.41
N ASP A 542 -26.18 -6.32 34.13
CA ASP A 542 -26.22 -4.96 34.73
C ASP A 542 -26.15 -3.82 33.69
N VAL A 543 -25.69 -4.09 32.46
CA VAL A 543 -25.45 -3.06 31.42
C VAL A 543 -26.50 -3.08 30.31
N SER A 544 -27.13 -4.22 30.06
CA SER A 544 -28.16 -4.39 29.03
C SER A 544 -29.47 -4.88 29.68
N PRO A 545 -30.42 -3.99 30.04
CA PRO A 545 -31.69 -4.44 30.58
C PRO A 545 -32.43 -5.27 29.52
N SER A 546 -32.97 -6.41 29.95
CA SER A 546 -33.83 -7.25 29.12
C SER A 546 -34.94 -6.44 28.44
N LEU A 547 -35.33 -6.82 27.21
CA LEU A 547 -36.38 -6.17 26.40
C LEU A 547 -37.74 -6.01 27.11
N THR A 548 -37.93 -6.66 28.27
CA THR A 548 -39.10 -6.51 29.15
C THR A 548 -39.18 -5.18 29.93
N GLU A 549 -38.12 -4.36 29.96
CA GLU A 549 -38.10 -3.07 30.68
C GLU A 549 -38.04 -1.81 29.80
N GLN A 550 -38.35 -1.91 28.50
CA GLN A 550 -38.69 -0.71 27.73
C GLN A 550 -40.13 -0.29 28.02
N GLN A 551 -40.28 0.69 28.90
CA GLN A 551 -41.55 1.34 29.19
C GLN A 551 -42.05 2.05 27.92
N TRP A 552 -42.89 1.35 27.14
CA TRP A 552 -43.62 1.93 26.00
C TRP A 552 -44.34 3.21 26.45
N ASP A 553 -44.15 4.30 25.71
CA ASP A 553 -44.88 5.55 25.90
C ASP A 553 -46.39 5.26 25.87
N LYS A 554 -47.06 5.47 27.02
CA LYS A 554 -48.51 5.34 27.20
C LYS A 554 -49.26 6.43 26.42
N LYS A 555 -49.30 6.33 25.09
CA LYS A 555 -50.25 7.05 24.23
C LYS A 555 -50.62 6.19 23.01
N LEU A 556 -51.23 5.05 23.27
CA LEU A 556 -52.07 4.38 22.30
C LEU A 556 -53.45 4.14 22.95
N PRO A 557 -54.56 4.52 22.28
CA PRO A 557 -55.89 4.21 22.77
C PRO A 557 -56.20 2.73 22.51
N GLU A 558 -56.52 1.98 23.56
CA GLU A 558 -57.20 0.67 23.50
C GLU A 558 -58.68 0.83 23.11
N PRO A 559 -59.43 -0.24 22.74
CA PRO A 559 -59.02 -1.65 22.65
C PRO A 559 -59.41 -2.34 21.32
N LEU A 560 -58.61 -3.30 20.86
CA LEU A 560 -59.15 -4.46 20.14
C LEU A 560 -58.50 -5.72 20.71
N SER A 561 -59.29 -6.40 21.55
CA SER A 561 -59.10 -7.78 21.99
C SER A 561 -58.95 -8.73 20.80
N TRP A 562 -58.14 -9.78 20.92
CA TRP A 562 -58.61 -11.17 21.07
C TRP A 562 -57.42 -12.11 21.38
N ARG A 563 -57.70 -13.06 22.28
CA ARG A 563 -56.91 -14.25 22.68
C ARG A 563 -56.59 -15.13 21.45
N SER A 564 -55.63 -16.05 21.43
CA SER A 564 -55.23 -17.04 22.43
C SER A 564 -53.85 -17.65 22.15
N ASP A 565 -53.26 -18.17 23.23
CA ASP A 565 -52.41 -19.36 23.37
C ASP A 565 -52.28 -20.25 22.12
N GLU A 566 -51.05 -20.66 21.79
CA GLU A 566 -50.55 -22.04 21.85
C GLU A 566 -49.03 -22.02 21.60
N GLU A 567 -48.37 -23.04 22.14
CA GLU A 567 -46.94 -23.28 22.27
C GLU A 567 -46.19 -23.34 20.92
N ASP A 568 -45.05 -22.63 20.84
CA ASP A 568 -43.96 -22.90 19.87
C ASP A 568 -42.62 -22.59 20.56
N GLU A 569 -42.28 -23.41 21.56
CA GLU A 569 -40.89 -23.65 21.96
C GLU A 569 -40.20 -24.38 20.79
N ASP A 570 -39.63 -23.64 19.83
CA ASP A 570 -38.52 -24.07 18.95
C ASP A 570 -38.13 -23.00 17.90
N SER A 571 -38.21 -21.71 18.26
CA SER A 571 -37.61 -20.63 17.46
C SER A 571 -36.26 -20.21 18.03
N ASP A 572 -35.21 -20.97 17.68
CA ASP A 572 -33.79 -20.60 17.83
C ASP A 572 -33.39 -19.40 16.93
N PHE A 573 -34.38 -18.65 16.43
CA PHE A 573 -34.27 -17.45 15.59
C PHE A 573 -34.44 -16.14 16.38
N GLY A 574 -34.34 -16.20 17.72
CA GLY A 574 -34.61 -15.09 18.63
C GLY A 574 -33.47 -14.65 19.55
N GLU A 575 -32.29 -15.28 19.51
CA GLU A 575 -31.09 -14.67 20.11
C GLU A 575 -30.57 -13.56 19.20
N GLU A 576 -31.21 -12.40 19.25
CA GLU A 576 -30.58 -11.15 18.82
C GLU A 576 -29.18 -11.09 19.45
N GLN A 577 -28.12 -11.14 18.62
CA GLN A 577 -26.72 -11.18 19.05
C GLN A 577 -26.47 -10.14 20.14
N ARG A 578 -26.41 -10.60 21.40
CA ARG A 578 -26.09 -9.71 22.52
C ARG A 578 -24.71 -9.13 22.27
N ASP A 579 -24.62 -7.81 22.44
CA ASP A 579 -23.40 -7.07 22.23
C ASP A 579 -22.33 -7.55 23.23
N CYS A 580 -21.22 -8.13 22.74
CA CYS A 580 -20.18 -8.68 23.62
C CYS A 580 -19.38 -7.54 24.29
N TYR A 581 -19.25 -7.59 25.61
CA TYR A 581 -18.48 -6.60 26.37
C TYR A 581 -17.09 -7.13 26.75
N LEU A 582 -16.08 -6.27 26.59
CA LEU A 582 -14.67 -6.58 26.76
C LEU A 582 -14.08 -5.77 27.93
N LYS A 583 -13.17 -6.40 28.68
CA LYS A 583 -12.31 -5.78 29.69
C LYS A 583 -10.86 -5.79 29.19
N VAL A 584 -10.11 -4.74 29.53
CA VAL A 584 -8.69 -4.64 29.18
C VAL A 584 -7.84 -5.17 30.32
N SER A 585 -6.89 -6.06 30.03
CA SER A 585 -5.97 -6.60 31.02
C SER A 585 -5.15 -5.50 31.71
N GLN A 586 -5.00 -5.61 33.03
CA GLN A 586 -4.23 -4.68 33.86
C GLN A 586 -2.74 -5.07 34.03
N SER A 587 -2.30 -6.19 33.45
CA SER A 587 -0.89 -6.59 33.49
C SER A 587 0.03 -5.54 32.88
N GLN A 588 1.16 -5.26 33.53
CA GLN A 588 2.14 -4.27 33.08
C GLN A 588 2.70 -4.61 31.69
N GLU A 589 2.93 -5.89 31.39
CA GLU A 589 3.44 -6.34 30.09
C GLU A 589 2.42 -6.07 28.97
N HIS A 590 1.14 -6.40 29.20
CA HIS A 590 0.07 -6.12 28.26
C HIS A 590 -0.12 -4.62 28.02
N GLN A 591 0.01 -3.78 29.06
CA GLN A 591 -0.06 -2.33 28.92
C GLN A 591 1.12 -1.75 28.12
N GLN A 592 2.33 -2.28 28.33
CA GLN A 592 3.50 -1.91 27.53
C GLN A 592 3.33 -2.32 26.06
N TYR A 593 2.78 -3.50 25.80
CA TYR A 593 2.50 -3.98 24.45
C TYR A 593 1.43 -3.15 23.73
N ILE A 594 0.32 -2.83 24.40
CA ILE A 594 -0.70 -1.90 23.88
C ILE A 594 -0.07 -0.55 23.55
N THR A 595 0.77 -0.02 24.43
CA THR A 595 1.47 1.25 24.22
C THR A 595 2.40 1.18 23.01
N PHE A 596 3.14 0.08 22.85
CA PHE A 596 3.97 -0.16 21.66
C PHE A 596 3.14 -0.15 20.39
N LEU A 597 2.02 -0.90 20.35
CA LEU A 597 1.11 -0.94 19.21
C LEU A 597 0.55 0.45 18.87
N GLN A 598 0.18 1.26 19.87
CA GLN A 598 -0.29 2.63 19.66
C GLN A 598 0.80 3.55 19.12
N ARG A 599 2.06 3.38 19.55
CA ARG A 599 3.20 4.17 19.07
C ARG A 599 3.55 3.87 17.61
N LEU A 600 3.28 2.67 17.11
CA LEU A 600 3.48 2.33 15.68
C LEU A 600 2.69 3.27 14.75
N LEU A 601 1.46 3.63 15.13
CA LEU A 601 0.61 4.56 14.37
C LEU A 601 0.81 6.03 14.76
N GLY A 602 1.52 6.30 15.87
CA GLY A 602 1.77 7.64 16.41
C GLY A 602 2.26 8.66 15.37
N PRO A 603 3.33 8.38 14.60
CA PRO A 603 3.82 9.31 13.59
C PRO A 603 2.80 9.67 12.50
N LEU A 604 1.97 8.71 12.09
CA LEU A 604 0.95 8.93 11.05
C LEU A 604 -0.16 9.81 11.58
N LEU A 605 -0.66 9.48 12.77
CA LEU A 605 -1.72 10.24 13.40
C LEU A 605 -1.26 11.66 13.76
N GLU A 606 0.00 11.84 14.19
CA GLU A 606 0.57 13.18 14.44
C GLU A 606 0.73 13.99 13.15
N ALA A 607 1.13 13.35 12.04
CA ALA A 607 1.20 14.02 10.75
C ALA A 607 -0.18 14.50 10.31
N TYR A 608 -1.22 13.67 10.49
CA TYR A 608 -2.60 13.97 10.11
C TYR A 608 -3.20 15.05 11.03
N SER A 609 -3.01 14.96 12.35
CA SER A 609 -3.49 15.99 13.30
C SER A 609 -2.80 17.33 13.06
N SER A 610 -1.49 17.34 12.82
CA SER A 610 -0.73 18.53 12.46
C SER A 610 -1.18 19.11 11.11
N ALA A 611 -1.56 18.26 10.15
CA ALA A 611 -2.14 18.71 8.90
C ALA A 611 -3.50 19.39 9.13
N VAL A 612 -4.38 18.85 10.00
CA VAL A 612 -5.64 19.54 10.37
C VAL A 612 -5.37 20.88 11.05
N ILE A 613 -4.40 20.94 11.98
CA ILE A 613 -3.98 22.20 12.63
C ILE A 613 -3.54 23.23 11.57
N PHE A 614 -2.82 22.80 10.54
CA PHE A 614 -2.43 23.67 9.44
C PHE A 614 -3.64 24.16 8.61
N VAL A 615 -4.67 23.32 8.43
CA VAL A 615 -5.93 23.70 7.77
C VAL A 615 -6.68 24.81 8.52
N HIS A 616 -6.54 24.90 9.85
CA HIS A 616 -7.18 25.99 10.61
C HIS A 616 -6.72 27.39 10.19
N ASN A 617 -5.47 27.51 9.72
CA ASN A 617 -4.86 28.76 9.28
C ASN A 617 -4.86 28.90 7.74
N PHE A 618 -5.69 28.11 7.05
CA PHE A 618 -5.74 28.13 5.59
C PHE A 618 -6.50 29.34 5.08
N SER A 619 -5.84 30.13 4.22
CA SER A 619 -6.39 31.34 3.61
C SER A 619 -6.32 31.26 2.09
N GLY A 620 -7.49 31.16 1.44
CA GLY A 620 -7.67 31.33 0.00
C GLY A 620 -7.49 30.08 -0.87
N PRO A 621 -7.75 30.20 -2.19
CA PRO A 621 -7.39 29.17 -3.15
C PRO A 621 -5.87 29.05 -3.27
N VAL A 622 -5.33 27.85 -3.08
CA VAL A 622 -3.88 27.59 -3.19
C VAL A 622 -3.64 26.40 -4.11
N SER A 623 -2.58 26.45 -4.92
CA SER A 623 -2.20 25.29 -5.72
C SER A 623 -1.82 24.11 -4.83
N GLU A 624 -2.22 22.89 -5.20
CA GLU A 624 -1.94 21.67 -4.42
C GLU A 624 -0.43 21.50 -4.16
N SER A 625 0.42 21.79 -5.15
CA SER A 625 1.87 21.73 -5.01
C SER A 625 2.42 22.73 -3.99
N GLU A 626 1.89 23.95 -3.97
CA GLU A 626 2.32 24.98 -3.03
C GLU A 626 1.83 24.64 -1.61
N TYR A 627 0.60 24.18 -1.48
CA TYR A 627 0.04 23.74 -0.19
C TYR A 627 0.86 22.60 0.41
N LEU A 628 1.16 21.56 -0.38
CA LEU A 628 1.99 20.43 0.06
C LEU A 628 3.38 20.87 0.52
N GLN A 629 4.01 21.81 -0.19
CA GLN A 629 5.33 22.33 0.20
C GLN A 629 5.26 23.15 1.48
N LYS A 630 4.25 24.01 1.65
CA LYS A 630 4.06 24.81 2.87
C LYS A 630 3.77 23.93 4.08
N LEU A 631 2.88 22.95 3.94
CA LEU A 631 2.55 21.99 5.00
C LEU A 631 3.79 21.16 5.39
N HIS A 632 4.53 20.64 4.42
CA HIS A 632 5.75 19.89 4.71
C HIS A 632 6.80 20.73 5.45
N ARG A 633 7.03 22.00 5.03
CA ARG A 633 7.92 22.92 5.77
C ARG A 633 7.43 23.19 7.19
N HIS A 634 6.12 23.28 7.40
CA HIS A 634 5.54 23.44 8.73
C HIS A 634 5.84 22.25 9.64
N LEU A 635 5.68 21.01 9.16
CA LEU A 635 6.00 19.80 9.93
C LEU A 635 7.50 19.67 10.25
N ILE A 636 8.35 19.99 9.27
CA ILE A 636 9.81 20.01 9.49
C ILE A 636 10.16 21.06 10.56
N SER A 637 9.61 22.27 10.49
CA SER A 637 9.85 23.30 11.50
C SER A 637 9.36 22.90 12.90
N ARG A 638 8.23 22.19 13.01
CA ARG A 638 7.76 21.62 14.28
C ARG A 638 8.74 20.59 14.84
N THR A 639 9.33 19.77 13.97
CA THR A 639 10.33 18.77 14.34
C THR A 639 11.63 19.44 14.79
N GLU A 640 12.14 20.42 14.05
CA GLU A 640 13.37 21.17 14.40
C GLU A 640 13.23 21.94 15.72
N LYS A 641 12.01 22.39 16.05
CA LYS A 641 11.69 23.07 17.32
C LYS A 641 11.41 22.11 18.48
N ASN A 642 11.54 20.79 18.28
CA ASN A 642 11.19 19.76 19.25
C ASN A 642 9.73 19.86 19.78
N VAL A 643 8.81 20.36 18.96
CA VAL A 643 7.37 20.44 19.27
C VAL A 643 6.66 19.16 18.85
N ALA A 644 7.13 18.51 17.77
CA ALA A 644 6.62 17.22 17.35
C ALA A 644 7.10 16.13 18.31
N VAL A 645 6.17 15.26 18.73
CA VAL A 645 6.54 14.07 19.48
C VAL A 645 7.35 13.19 18.56
N TYR A 646 6.84 12.81 17.39
CA TYR A 646 7.47 11.93 16.41
C TYR A 646 8.11 12.74 15.28
N ALA A 647 9.43 12.68 15.13
CA ALA A 647 10.14 13.37 14.06
C ALA A 647 9.83 12.76 12.68
N GLU A 648 9.44 11.48 12.65
CA GLU A 648 9.02 10.70 11.49
C GLU A 648 7.73 11.25 10.85
N SER A 649 6.90 11.96 11.63
CA SER A 649 5.65 12.56 11.18
C SER A 649 5.86 13.57 10.03
N ALA A 650 7.05 14.17 9.95
CA ALA A 650 7.40 15.14 8.92
C ALA A 650 7.75 14.51 7.55
N THR A 651 7.59 13.21 7.36
CA THR A 651 7.86 12.55 6.08
C THR A 651 6.90 13.05 4.98
N TYR A 652 7.43 13.44 3.82
CA TYR A 652 6.63 13.99 2.71
C TYR A 652 5.53 13.04 2.19
N SER A 653 5.69 11.72 2.32
CA SER A 653 4.63 10.76 1.95
C SER A 653 3.37 10.93 2.80
N HIS A 654 3.52 11.13 4.11
CA HIS A 654 2.40 11.32 5.03
C HIS A 654 1.67 12.62 4.74
N VAL A 655 2.41 13.69 4.43
CA VAL A 655 1.84 14.97 3.98
C VAL A 655 0.97 14.78 2.74
N LYS A 656 1.50 14.07 1.73
CA LYS A 656 0.77 13.84 0.49
C LYS A 656 -0.49 13.00 0.70
N ASN A 657 -0.40 11.96 1.51
CA ASN A 657 -1.51 11.06 1.80
C ASN A 657 -2.57 11.75 2.68
N ALA A 658 -2.18 12.54 3.69
CA ALA A 658 -3.10 13.33 4.50
C ALA A 658 -3.92 14.30 3.64
N VAL A 659 -3.28 15.02 2.70
CA VAL A 659 -3.99 15.90 1.76
C VAL A 659 -4.90 15.11 0.82
N LYS A 660 -4.49 13.92 0.38
CA LYS A 660 -5.35 13.03 -0.41
C LYS A 660 -6.60 12.62 0.36
N VAL A 661 -6.45 12.19 1.61
CA VAL A 661 -7.56 11.85 2.52
C VAL A 661 -8.47 13.05 2.77
N PHE A 662 -7.93 14.24 3.02
CA PHE A 662 -8.73 15.45 3.22
C PHE A 662 -9.54 15.84 1.98
N LYS A 663 -9.01 15.59 0.78
CA LYS A 663 -9.76 15.75 -0.46
C LYS A 663 -10.89 14.72 -0.58
N GLU A 664 -10.66 13.47 -0.19
CA GLU A 664 -11.63 12.37 -0.28
C GLU A 664 -12.73 12.44 0.80
N ILE A 665 -12.44 13.01 1.98
CA ILE A 665 -13.42 13.30 3.04
C ILE A 665 -14.26 14.56 2.71
N GLY A 666 -13.85 15.35 1.70
CA GLY A 666 -14.54 16.58 1.34
C GLY A 666 -14.14 17.79 2.18
N VAL A 667 -12.94 17.83 2.77
CA VAL A 667 -12.38 19.03 3.42
C VAL A 667 -12.01 20.09 2.39
N PHE A 668 -11.47 19.65 1.24
CA PHE A 668 -11.08 20.52 0.14
C PHE A 668 -11.91 20.26 -1.12
N ASN A 669 -12.43 21.34 -1.71
CA ASN A 669 -12.94 21.36 -3.07
C ASN A 669 -11.77 21.44 -4.08
N GLN A 670 -11.89 20.71 -5.19
CA GLN A 670 -10.86 20.66 -6.23
C GLN A 670 -11.32 21.38 -7.49
N THR A 671 -10.61 22.43 -7.87
CA THR A 671 -10.84 23.14 -9.14
C THR A 671 -9.63 22.91 -10.05
N LYS A 672 -9.81 22.18 -11.15
CA LYS A 672 -8.73 21.96 -12.13
C LYS A 672 -8.58 23.18 -13.04
N GLN A 673 -7.48 23.91 -12.89
CA GLN A 673 -7.09 24.97 -13.84
C GLN A 673 -5.86 24.53 -14.65
N ARG A 674 -6.07 24.28 -15.96
CA ARG A 674 -5.04 23.81 -16.91
C ARG A 674 -4.26 22.57 -16.45
N ARG A 675 -3.16 22.76 -15.70
CA ARG A 675 -2.21 21.73 -15.24
C ARG A 675 -2.14 21.59 -13.72
N ASP A 676 -2.69 22.54 -12.97
CA ASP A 676 -2.61 22.56 -11.51
C ASP A 676 -4.01 22.41 -10.89
N THR A 677 -4.07 21.63 -9.81
CA THR A 677 -5.26 21.50 -8.98
C THR A 677 -5.23 22.62 -7.94
N ILE A 678 -6.25 23.46 -7.94
CA ILE A 678 -6.44 24.48 -6.90
C ILE A 678 -7.30 23.88 -5.80
N LEU A 679 -6.86 24.07 -4.55
CA LEU A 679 -7.56 23.64 -3.35
C LEU A 679 -8.27 24.83 -2.72
N GLU A 680 -9.55 24.66 -2.44
CA GLU A 680 -10.37 25.59 -1.67
C GLU A 680 -11.07 24.84 -0.54
N LEU A 681 -11.37 25.50 0.58
CA LEU A 681 -12.13 24.85 1.65
C LEU A 681 -13.56 24.56 1.20
N SER A 682 -14.06 23.38 1.50
CA SER A 682 -15.47 23.05 1.27
C SER A 682 -16.38 23.84 2.22
N THR A 683 -17.64 24.02 1.83
CA THR A 683 -18.66 24.68 2.67
C THR A 683 -18.86 23.94 4.00
N THR A 684 -18.72 22.61 4.01
CA THR A 684 -18.84 21.77 5.20
C THR A 684 -17.72 22.04 6.21
N PHE A 685 -16.48 22.29 5.77
CA PHE A 685 -15.33 22.52 6.65
C PHE A 685 -14.92 23.98 6.74
N LEU A 686 -15.67 24.90 6.14
CA LEU A 686 -15.53 26.35 6.32
C LEU A 686 -15.77 26.80 7.78
N PRO A 687 -16.73 26.23 8.54
CA PRO A 687 -16.87 26.52 9.97
C PRO A 687 -15.70 25.94 10.77
N GLN A 688 -15.09 26.77 11.63
CA GLN A 688 -13.98 26.34 12.49
C GLN A 688 -14.35 25.17 13.42
N ARG A 689 -15.63 25.10 13.85
CA ARG A 689 -16.17 24.00 14.68
C ARG A 689 -16.01 22.63 14.01
N ASN A 690 -16.22 22.53 12.69
CA ASN A 690 -16.14 21.25 11.98
C ASN A 690 -14.69 20.81 11.79
N ARG A 691 -13.77 21.76 11.57
CA ARG A 691 -12.32 21.48 11.59
C ARG A 691 -11.84 21.03 12.97
N GLN A 692 -12.36 21.64 14.03
CA GLN A 692 -12.06 21.24 15.40
C GLN A 692 -12.56 19.82 15.70
N LYS A 693 -13.77 19.46 15.26
CA LYS A 693 -14.30 18.09 15.40
C LYS A 693 -13.44 17.07 14.65
N LEU A 694 -12.94 17.40 13.46
CA LEU A 694 -11.99 16.56 12.72
C LEU A 694 -10.67 16.38 13.50
N LEU A 695 -10.14 17.45 14.08
CA LEU A 695 -8.94 17.38 14.91
C LEU A 695 -9.17 16.48 16.13
N GLU A 696 -10.29 16.68 16.85
CA GLU A 696 -10.65 15.86 18.01
C GLU A 696 -10.84 14.38 17.66
N PHE A 697 -11.43 14.08 16.49
CA PHE A 697 -11.57 12.73 16.00
C PHE A 697 -10.20 12.05 15.84
N ILE A 698 -9.24 12.69 15.16
CA ILE A 698 -7.89 12.11 14.95
C ILE A 698 -7.12 12.01 16.27
N MET A 699 -7.19 13.04 17.11
CA MET A 699 -6.50 13.08 18.41
C MET A 699 -7.00 12.02 19.38
N SER A 700 -8.27 11.58 19.26
CA SER A 700 -8.81 10.51 20.10
C SER A 700 -8.03 9.20 19.98
N PHE A 701 -7.37 8.95 18.84
CA PHE A 701 -6.57 7.75 18.59
C PHE A 701 -5.07 7.89 19.00
N MET A 702 -4.56 9.11 19.22
CA MET A 702 -3.14 9.41 19.44
C MET A 702 -2.66 9.42 20.89
N VAL A 703 -1.79 8.50 21.31
CA VAL A 703 -1.07 8.62 22.59
C VAL A 703 -0.22 9.90 22.59
N LEU A 704 -0.54 10.83 23.49
CA LEU A 704 0.16 12.09 23.67
C LEU A 704 1.33 11.91 24.63
#